data_AF-A0A178K2H9-F1
#
_entry.id   AF-A0A178K2H9-F1
#
_cell.length_a   1.000
_cell.length_b   1.000
_cell.length_c   1.000
_cell.angle_alpha   90.00
_cell.angle_beta   90.00
_cell.angle_gamma   90.00
#
_symmetry.space_group_name_H-M   'P 1'
#
loop_
_entity.id
_entity.type
_entity.pdbx_description
1 polymer ?
#
loop_
_entity_poly.entity_id
_entity_poly.type
_entity_poly.pdbx_seq_one_letter_code
_entity_poly.pdbx_strand_id
1 'polypeptide(L)'
;MYKPCWMSVPLIVMLTACGGGSDDSNPNPTPDPKEKKTLSFIGDVYDGPIVDATVSIYAGDQLLASGKTNADGKYNIKAAIETSVYEKIKTQPITYRALRDDIILYQYDGKSLEEAFKKQENSALISNFSTVEYILADTDNNDFVSRAEWDLYLAFDRNYTEPLIIRYGTGLKSIIDYSASLDGYKNTTQWLRALRNEAKWDSWYQKHTAQYKQAWDALFSDTWFIEQEKHRFKDITSWKVKLDEVTAPDFNEPVAYGLSITGIPNKASVGDKVTPKAFALFTNMTSKNVTSKTTYTVSPADALESKGTHWVIKKAGFISVKAQYQDVIVTETIAVDMGDTTLTSITLSGVNETATVGDKLTPKISASWSNGTTSDISALSEITYSPRDALKFKDGYAYIATSGEITLTASYMSETSTVVINAQEAVLTGLELSFDQRKQFFGKPFQIRVEGKHENGYILDLTRDVEWTSSDVDIIQPIGNGMFNGRTVGTATLTATYGDFTVSQDFDVVAELQGLSLNLPHNQISREESIQLTLNGEYSDGSVSVINEDIVWNSSNPEHLTIDENGMALGVLEGESLITATYKEHTLEETVKVIAPKIVDSYPRFNEEGVMILDEGVNYDAFKFSFTRSNGVTEVYEVEEKFHSFSDFNTNRDASNIQIGQLDLKAEDGPVMIGARAGETELKIYKASVEFQQVLVELGAIKSASDYPDSVTIPVEVKDNANVYQWHRLPLNDSIKAVKESLTNGSLELIQATVSGDAVYRFWQVDGLGTKGPLYVTKVTSEGESEAKVVGLPTEDFKLRRSRMINSSSDYIFLVTSNHDSSGVMDEDKAYRYNPVTGELLPIPRQGERETKWLKKGYVFAKNGDLLSIGSSTISTYNFKTAQWNELSKIKGDYVQLPNSHDQIGILEMPSYDNYFSPPVLKIINLETLEISEQEFMYPGDTTFTCSSRESVSIAVRDTLQNSGAGCLVTDEMYKNAVGYFLWDSIAEEPQLHKFAPNTGDILNSAENYGVATIKEDGHIAYTAGKRSIEQGAYIRHFEVAEIVDIEVDGSIEQQVIHSAPIKETTGDLYSKYERDYPAIDGTAQTISNPDVPAEVFGIFEHGIALKGENGNWNTNHIMFGFPRGNHQKNYHIGDTIILSHEGTTDEDEQQYWQLQLRKPPVNPEPEPEPNPEPEPEPEPTPES
;
A
#
# COMPACT_ATOMS: atom_id res chain seq x y z
N MET A 1 -33.26 63.00 -36.89
CA MET A 1 -33.75 63.26 -38.26
C MET A 1 -32.71 64.11 -38.98
N TYR A 2 -32.45 63.77 -40.25
CA TYR A 2 -31.61 64.45 -41.26
C TYR A 2 -30.07 64.20 -41.28
N LYS A 3 -29.68 63.24 -42.14
CA LYS A 3 -28.57 63.29 -43.12
C LYS A 3 -28.83 64.44 -44.14
N PRO A 4 -27.92 64.91 -45.05
CA PRO A 4 -26.77 64.21 -45.68
C PRO A 4 -25.51 65.05 -46.14
N CYS A 5 -24.44 64.34 -46.56
CA CYS A 5 -23.49 64.56 -47.71
C CYS A 5 -22.62 65.85 -47.83
N TRP A 6 -21.41 65.92 -48.44
CA TRP A 6 -20.52 65.02 -49.21
C TRP A 6 -19.16 65.73 -49.53
N MET A 7 -18.07 64.95 -49.65
CA MET A 7 -16.95 65.00 -50.65
C MET A 7 -16.00 66.23 -50.71
N SER A 8 -14.68 66.16 -50.96
CA SER A 8 -13.77 65.14 -51.56
C SER A 8 -12.27 65.48 -51.38
N VAL A 9 -11.43 64.43 -51.43
CA VAL A 9 -9.95 64.19 -51.48
C VAL A 9 -9.31 64.90 -52.74
N PRO A 10 -7.97 65.21 -52.93
CA PRO A 10 -6.81 64.28 -52.74
C PRO A 10 -5.31 64.75 -52.58
N LEU A 11 -4.46 63.75 -52.20
CA LEU A 11 -3.06 63.37 -52.58
C LEU A 11 -1.84 64.32 -52.37
N ILE A 12 -0.77 63.93 -51.63
CA ILE A 12 0.40 63.01 -51.85
C ILE A 12 1.62 63.64 -52.60
N VAL A 13 2.84 63.39 -52.05
CA VAL A 13 4.10 62.84 -52.65
C VAL A 13 5.19 62.89 -51.54
N MET A 14 5.63 61.77 -50.91
CA MET A 14 6.71 60.79 -51.29
C MET A 14 8.12 61.42 -51.43
N LEU A 15 9.30 60.86 -51.07
CA LEU A 15 9.80 59.64 -50.38
C LEU A 15 11.36 59.74 -50.30
N THR A 16 11.96 59.24 -49.21
CA THR A 16 13.27 58.51 -49.02
C THR A 16 14.63 58.96 -49.59
N ALA A 17 15.70 58.79 -48.78
CA ALA A 17 16.89 57.96 -49.12
C ALA A 17 17.79 57.61 -47.91
N CYS A 18 18.39 56.40 -47.95
CA CYS A 18 19.18 55.66 -46.93
C CYS A 18 20.69 55.99 -46.83
N GLY A 19 21.27 55.83 -45.61
CA GLY A 19 22.22 54.75 -45.21
C GLY A 19 23.73 54.74 -45.59
N GLY A 20 24.60 54.64 -44.56
CA GLY A 20 25.87 53.86 -44.53
C GLY A 20 27.23 54.61 -44.63
N GLY A 21 28.16 54.42 -43.65
CA GLY A 21 29.46 55.12 -43.48
C GLY A 21 30.57 54.84 -44.54
N SER A 22 31.68 55.60 -44.63
CA SER A 22 32.82 55.68 -43.68
C SER A 22 33.90 56.72 -44.12
N ASP A 23 34.69 57.16 -43.13
CA ASP A 23 36.08 57.71 -43.09
C ASP A 23 36.55 59.10 -43.61
N ASP A 24 37.13 59.82 -42.62
CA ASP A 24 38.36 60.63 -42.55
C ASP A 24 38.47 62.17 -42.80
N SER A 25 39.12 62.80 -41.80
CA SER A 25 39.83 64.10 -41.70
C SER A 25 39.15 65.37 -41.06
N ASN A 26 39.74 65.78 -39.92
CA ASN A 26 39.56 66.99 -39.06
C ASN A 26 39.88 68.33 -39.81
N PRO A 27 39.53 69.59 -39.37
CA PRO A 27 39.27 70.06 -37.99
C PRO A 27 38.19 71.16 -37.71
N ASN A 28 37.69 71.12 -36.46
CA ASN A 28 37.22 72.20 -35.55
C ASN A 28 35.99 73.11 -35.87
N PRO A 29 35.29 73.67 -34.85
CA PRO A 29 35.16 73.25 -33.45
C PRO A 29 33.70 73.10 -32.95
N THR A 30 33.59 72.31 -31.87
CA THR A 30 32.52 72.01 -30.91
C THR A 30 31.37 73.03 -30.71
N PRO A 31 30.19 72.53 -30.30
CA PRO A 31 29.90 72.52 -28.86
C PRO A 31 29.82 71.09 -28.29
N ASP A 32 30.26 70.97 -27.04
CA ASP A 32 30.33 69.79 -26.17
C ASP A 32 29.28 68.68 -26.43
N PRO A 33 29.65 67.40 -26.61
CA PRO A 33 28.69 66.31 -26.64
C PRO A 33 28.27 66.04 -25.20
N LYS A 34 27.16 66.66 -24.78
CA LYS A 34 26.50 66.31 -23.52
C LYS A 34 26.40 64.78 -23.43
N GLU A 35 27.07 64.21 -22.44
CA GLU A 35 27.19 62.76 -22.23
C GLU A 35 25.78 62.12 -22.30
N LYS A 36 25.54 61.20 -23.24
CA LYS A 36 24.23 60.57 -23.45
C LYS A 36 24.25 59.12 -22.99
N LYS A 37 23.24 58.73 -22.21
CA LYS A 37 22.99 57.34 -21.84
C LYS A 37 22.09 56.70 -22.89
N THR A 38 22.49 55.55 -23.43
CA THR A 38 21.73 54.82 -24.47
C THR A 38 21.06 53.57 -23.93
N LEU A 39 19.83 53.30 -24.37
CA LEU A 39 19.04 52.15 -23.96
C LEU A 39 18.27 51.56 -25.15
N SER A 40 18.13 50.23 -25.22
CA SER A 40 17.34 49.57 -26.28
C SER A 40 16.02 49.05 -25.71
N PHE A 41 14.95 49.27 -26.47
CA PHE A 41 13.60 48.80 -26.21
C PHE A 41 13.19 47.87 -27.35
N ILE A 42 12.80 46.65 -27.01
CA ILE A 42 12.41 45.62 -27.98
C ILE A 42 11.03 45.13 -27.57
N GLY A 43 10.23 44.64 -28.51
CA GLY A 43 8.95 44.05 -28.15
C GLY A 43 8.03 43.88 -29.33
N ASP A 44 6.79 43.51 -29.04
CA ASP A 44 5.79 43.19 -30.05
C ASP A 44 4.55 44.08 -29.83
N VAL A 45 3.89 44.51 -30.91
CA VAL A 45 2.55 45.13 -30.88
C VAL A 45 1.57 44.15 -31.50
N TYR A 46 0.62 43.67 -30.69
CA TYR A 46 -0.13 42.45 -31.02
C TYR A 46 -1.63 42.53 -30.71
N ASP A 47 -2.44 42.56 -31.76
CA ASP A 47 -3.91 42.38 -31.79
C ASP A 47 -4.27 41.71 -33.14
N GLY A 48 -3.61 40.57 -33.38
CA GLY A 48 -3.08 40.25 -34.72
C GLY A 48 -1.82 41.09 -35.01
N PRO A 49 -0.78 40.58 -35.71
CA PRO A 49 0.47 41.32 -35.92
C PRO A 49 0.19 42.73 -36.49
N ILE A 50 0.36 43.78 -35.66
CA ILE A 50 0.04 45.14 -36.10
C ILE A 50 1.26 45.69 -36.82
N VAL A 51 1.29 45.48 -38.13
CA VAL A 51 2.34 45.98 -39.02
C VAL A 51 2.29 47.52 -39.12
N ASP A 52 3.45 48.16 -39.16
CA ASP A 52 3.61 49.61 -39.40
C ASP A 52 3.02 50.53 -38.32
N ALA A 53 2.76 50.01 -37.11
CA ALA A 53 2.36 50.81 -35.95
C ALA A 53 3.54 51.63 -35.43
N THR A 54 3.30 52.90 -35.13
CA THR A 54 4.32 53.80 -34.54
C THR A 54 4.33 53.65 -33.04
N VAL A 55 5.36 53.01 -32.51
CA VAL A 55 5.62 52.84 -31.07
C VAL A 55 6.45 54.03 -30.58
N SER A 56 5.96 54.71 -29.55
CA SER A 56 6.56 55.86 -28.88
C SER A 56 6.77 55.55 -27.39
N ILE A 57 7.96 55.80 -26.86
CA ILE A 57 8.37 55.42 -25.50
C ILE A 57 8.65 56.68 -24.69
N TYR A 58 8.07 56.79 -23.50
CA TYR A 58 8.11 57.95 -22.61
C TYR A 58 8.65 57.58 -21.23
N ALA A 59 9.25 58.54 -20.52
CA ALA A 59 9.43 58.49 -19.07
C ALA A 59 8.76 59.73 -18.45
N GLY A 60 7.65 59.52 -17.74
CA GLY A 60 6.72 60.61 -17.43
C GLY A 60 6.12 61.20 -18.71
N ASP A 61 6.17 62.52 -18.87
CA ASP A 61 5.75 63.26 -20.06
C ASP A 61 6.84 63.35 -21.15
N GLN A 62 8.07 62.95 -20.84
CA GLN A 62 9.21 63.09 -21.75
C GLN A 62 9.32 61.92 -22.73
N LEU A 63 9.15 62.19 -24.04
CA LEU A 63 9.41 61.21 -25.09
C LEU A 63 10.92 60.87 -25.15
N LEU A 64 11.23 59.57 -25.07
CA LEU A 64 12.58 59.02 -25.10
C LEU A 64 12.99 58.56 -26.51
N ALA A 65 12.11 57.84 -27.21
CA ALA A 65 12.34 57.35 -28.57
C ALA A 65 11.04 56.88 -29.24
N SER A 66 11.04 56.75 -30.56
CA SER A 66 9.94 56.16 -31.32
C SER A 66 10.42 55.38 -32.54
N GLY A 67 9.67 54.38 -32.97
CA GLY A 67 9.95 53.59 -34.16
C GLY A 67 8.75 52.78 -34.60
N LYS A 68 8.86 52.08 -35.73
CA LYS A 68 7.75 51.32 -36.30
C LYS A 68 7.90 49.82 -36.11
N THR A 69 6.78 49.12 -36.07
CA THR A 69 6.74 47.66 -36.08
C THR A 69 7.00 47.09 -37.47
N ASN A 70 7.60 45.90 -37.53
CA ASN A 70 7.82 45.15 -38.76
C ASN A 70 6.56 44.35 -39.19
N ALA A 71 6.69 43.52 -40.23
CA ALA A 71 5.60 42.69 -40.76
C ALA A 71 5.03 41.66 -39.76
N ASP A 72 5.77 41.35 -38.71
CA ASP A 72 5.36 40.43 -37.64
C ASP A 72 4.91 41.19 -36.38
N GLY A 73 4.72 42.52 -36.47
CA GLY A 73 4.31 43.36 -35.35
C GLY A 73 5.43 43.72 -34.37
N LYS A 74 6.69 43.38 -34.65
CA LYS A 74 7.82 43.57 -33.73
C LYS A 74 8.50 44.92 -33.88
N TYR A 75 8.88 45.56 -32.78
CA TYR A 75 9.67 46.79 -32.74
C TYR A 75 11.02 46.58 -32.03
N ASN A 76 12.04 47.32 -32.47
CA ASN A 76 13.34 47.44 -31.81
C ASN A 76 13.82 48.90 -31.95
N ILE A 77 13.81 49.64 -30.84
CA ILE A 77 13.98 51.09 -30.79
C ILE A 77 15.09 51.42 -29.79
N LYS A 78 16.10 52.19 -30.24
CA LYS A 78 17.17 52.68 -29.39
C LYS A 78 16.92 54.12 -28.96
N ALA A 79 16.91 54.38 -27.66
CA ALA A 79 16.82 55.72 -27.08
C ALA A 79 18.22 56.22 -26.68
N ALA A 80 18.49 57.52 -26.88
CA ALA A 80 19.72 58.19 -26.46
C ALA A 80 19.36 59.46 -25.66
N ILE A 81 19.58 59.43 -24.36
CA ILE A 81 19.07 60.42 -23.40
C ILE A 81 20.25 61.20 -22.82
N GLU A 82 20.21 62.53 -22.88
CA GLU A 82 21.25 63.36 -22.24
C GLU A 82 21.29 63.13 -20.73
N THR A 83 22.49 63.00 -20.15
CA THR A 83 22.66 62.70 -18.71
C THR A 83 21.96 63.72 -17.82
N SER A 84 21.92 65.00 -18.21
CA SER A 84 21.20 66.04 -17.47
C SER A 84 19.67 65.91 -17.51
N VAL A 85 19.10 65.32 -18.57
CA VAL A 85 17.67 65.01 -18.69
C VAL A 85 17.36 63.73 -17.91
N TYR A 86 18.23 62.72 -18.05
CA TYR A 86 18.14 61.49 -17.29
C TYR A 86 18.06 61.75 -15.77
N GLU A 87 18.95 62.55 -15.19
CA GLU A 87 18.92 62.81 -13.74
C GLU A 87 17.62 63.46 -13.24
N LYS A 88 16.88 64.19 -14.09
CA LYS A 88 15.60 64.81 -13.74
C LYS A 88 14.42 63.85 -13.82
N ILE A 89 14.47 62.89 -14.75
CA ILE A 89 13.36 61.96 -15.02
C ILE A 89 13.69 60.51 -14.62
N LYS A 90 14.84 60.25 -13.99
CA LYS A 90 15.31 58.89 -13.65
C LYS A 90 14.34 58.12 -12.77
N THR A 91 13.58 58.81 -11.92
CA THR A 91 12.55 58.21 -11.05
C THR A 91 11.18 58.09 -11.73
N GLN A 92 11.01 58.68 -12.92
CA GLN A 92 9.76 58.66 -13.66
C GLN A 92 9.57 57.28 -14.33
N PRO A 93 8.33 56.79 -14.39
CA PRO A 93 8.04 55.48 -14.93
C PRO A 93 8.01 55.47 -16.47
N ILE A 94 8.34 54.32 -17.05
CA ILE A 94 8.32 54.15 -18.51
C ILE A 94 6.92 53.79 -19.01
N THR A 95 6.49 54.46 -20.07
CA THR A 95 5.22 54.21 -20.77
C THR A 95 5.44 54.08 -22.27
N TYR A 96 4.76 53.15 -22.92
CA TYR A 96 4.78 52.92 -24.36
C TYR A 96 3.42 53.32 -24.95
N ARG A 97 3.43 53.86 -26.17
CA ARG A 97 2.24 54.17 -26.97
C ARG A 97 2.44 53.64 -28.39
N ALA A 98 1.61 52.71 -28.83
CA ALA A 98 1.55 52.27 -30.22
C ALA A 98 0.36 52.94 -30.93
N LEU A 99 0.61 53.55 -32.08
CA LEU A 99 -0.41 54.25 -32.88
C LEU A 99 -0.41 53.73 -34.31
N ARG A 100 -1.58 53.31 -34.80
CA ARG A 100 -1.82 53.01 -36.22
C ARG A 100 -3.21 53.48 -36.59
N ASP A 101 -3.32 54.44 -37.51
CA ASP A 101 -4.57 55.11 -37.87
C ASP A 101 -5.30 55.63 -36.61
N ASP A 102 -6.57 55.26 -36.40
CA ASP A 102 -7.37 55.68 -35.24
C ASP A 102 -7.19 54.74 -34.02
N ILE A 103 -6.32 53.72 -34.12
CA ILE A 103 -6.06 52.76 -33.04
C ILE A 103 -4.87 53.23 -32.23
N ILE A 104 -5.12 53.56 -30.96
CA ILE A 104 -4.09 53.96 -29.99
C ILE A 104 -4.06 52.93 -28.87
N LEU A 105 -2.91 52.28 -28.69
CA LEU A 105 -2.65 51.37 -27.59
C LEU A 105 -1.59 51.99 -26.67
N TYR A 106 -1.80 51.86 -25.37
CA TYR A 106 -0.84 52.27 -24.35
C TYR A 106 -0.37 51.04 -23.58
N GLN A 107 0.86 51.08 -23.05
CA GLN A 107 1.39 50.08 -22.14
C GLN A 107 2.25 50.77 -21.09
N TYR A 108 2.08 50.43 -19.81
CA TYR A 108 2.86 50.99 -18.71
C TYR A 108 3.81 49.94 -18.12
N ASP A 109 5.12 50.23 -18.07
CA ASP A 109 6.14 49.27 -17.62
C ASP A 109 6.23 49.20 -16.07
N GLY A 110 5.78 50.24 -15.37
CA GLY A 110 5.91 50.36 -13.91
C GLY A 110 7.33 50.56 -13.37
N LYS A 111 8.35 50.24 -14.18
CA LYS A 111 9.75 50.49 -13.86
C LYS A 111 10.10 51.95 -14.08
N SER A 112 10.87 52.51 -13.16
CA SER A 112 11.49 53.82 -13.34
C SER A 112 12.55 53.76 -14.45
N LEU A 113 12.82 54.90 -15.08
CA LEU A 113 13.88 55.01 -16.09
C LEU A 113 15.24 54.55 -15.53
N GLU A 114 15.52 54.79 -14.25
CA GLU A 114 16.74 54.31 -13.57
C GLU A 114 16.84 52.78 -13.54
N GLU A 115 15.73 52.08 -13.27
CA GLU A 115 15.68 50.63 -13.24
C GLU A 115 15.81 50.02 -14.64
N ALA A 116 15.24 50.65 -15.65
CA ALA A 116 15.34 50.21 -17.04
C ALA A 116 16.80 50.27 -17.56
N PHE A 117 17.57 51.26 -17.14
CA PHE A 117 19.01 51.34 -17.45
C PHE A 117 19.85 50.24 -16.81
N LYS A 118 19.40 49.66 -15.68
CA LYS A 118 20.12 48.54 -15.03
C LYS A 118 19.97 47.21 -15.79
N LYS A 119 18.95 47.06 -16.65
CA LYS A 119 18.62 45.78 -17.33
C LYS A 119 19.18 45.60 -18.74
N GLN A 120 19.82 46.63 -19.33
CA GLN A 120 20.41 46.69 -20.69
C GLN A 120 19.47 46.38 -21.88
N GLU A 121 18.49 45.49 -21.76
CA GLU A 121 17.42 45.25 -22.74
C GLU A 121 16.05 45.31 -22.04
N ASN A 122 15.16 46.17 -22.53
CA ASN A 122 13.80 46.34 -21.99
C ASN A 122 12.79 45.82 -23.00
N SER A 123 12.15 44.70 -22.67
CA SER A 123 11.14 44.06 -23.51
C SER A 123 9.72 44.39 -23.04
N ALA A 124 8.82 44.77 -23.95
CA ALA A 124 7.40 44.98 -23.62
C ALA A 124 6.45 44.58 -24.77
N LEU A 125 5.40 43.82 -24.44
CA LEU A 125 4.27 43.55 -25.32
C LEU A 125 3.25 44.70 -25.23
N ILE A 126 2.84 45.25 -26.37
CA ILE A 126 1.83 46.30 -26.48
C ILE A 126 0.62 45.72 -27.21
N SER A 127 -0.40 45.30 -26.47
CA SER A 127 -1.61 44.68 -27.01
C SER A 127 -2.88 45.33 -26.45
N ASN A 128 -4.02 45.05 -27.06
CA ASN A 128 -5.33 45.39 -26.48
C ASN A 128 -5.64 44.59 -25.19
N PHE A 129 -4.99 43.44 -24.99
CA PHE A 129 -5.01 42.70 -23.72
C PHE A 129 -4.25 43.45 -22.62
N SER A 130 -3.27 44.27 -23.00
CA SER A 130 -2.37 44.92 -22.04
C SER A 130 -2.92 46.22 -21.45
N THR A 131 -3.92 46.89 -22.04
CA THR A 131 -4.66 47.96 -21.32
C THR A 131 -6.02 48.32 -21.95
N VAL A 132 -7.03 48.52 -21.09
CA VAL A 132 -8.10 49.54 -21.13
C VAL A 132 -8.37 50.19 -22.50
N GLU A 133 -9.53 49.90 -23.10
CA GLU A 133 -10.13 50.81 -24.08
C GLU A 133 -10.47 52.14 -23.39
N TYR A 134 -9.79 53.21 -23.79
CA TYR A 134 -10.22 54.57 -23.48
C TYR A 134 -11.53 54.87 -24.24
N ILE A 135 -12.68 54.76 -23.57
CA ILE A 135 -13.92 55.46 -23.97
C ILE A 135 -14.26 56.52 -22.93
N LEU A 136 -13.28 57.36 -22.62
CA LEU A 136 -13.49 58.76 -22.26
C LEU A 136 -12.40 59.53 -23.00
N ALA A 137 -12.57 59.65 -24.31
CA ALA A 137 -12.08 60.83 -24.99
C ALA A 137 -12.86 62.01 -24.38
N ASP A 138 -12.28 62.63 -23.35
CA ASP A 138 -12.29 64.07 -23.37
C ASP A 138 -11.57 64.46 -24.66
N THR A 139 -12.32 65.01 -25.60
CA THR A 139 -11.81 65.36 -26.92
C THR A 139 -10.79 66.50 -26.87
N ASP A 140 -10.52 67.09 -25.70
CA ASP A 140 -9.53 68.15 -25.53
C ASP A 140 -8.79 68.02 -24.18
N ASN A 141 -7.67 67.28 -24.10
CA ASN A 141 -6.39 67.74 -23.50
C ASN A 141 -5.31 66.66 -23.38
N ASN A 142 -4.07 67.15 -23.41
CA ASN A 142 -2.83 66.44 -23.72
C ASN A 142 -2.02 66.06 -22.45
N ASP A 143 -2.68 65.73 -21.32
CA ASP A 143 -2.01 65.59 -20.02
C ASP A 143 -1.83 64.12 -19.58
N PHE A 144 -0.60 63.82 -19.13
CA PHE A 144 -0.19 62.52 -18.58
C PHE A 144 -0.59 62.37 -17.11
N VAL A 145 -0.97 61.15 -16.72
CA VAL A 145 -1.44 60.77 -15.38
C VAL A 145 -0.32 60.86 -14.34
N SER A 146 -0.56 61.50 -13.19
CA SER A 146 0.41 61.53 -12.07
C SER A 146 0.49 60.17 -11.35
N ARG A 147 1.58 59.89 -10.59
CA ARG A 147 1.72 58.59 -9.88
C ARG A 147 0.61 58.33 -8.85
N ALA A 148 0.08 59.37 -8.21
CA ALA A 148 -1.04 59.24 -7.26
C ALA A 148 -2.38 58.98 -7.97
N GLU A 149 -2.60 59.59 -9.14
CA GLU A 149 -3.76 59.27 -9.98
C GLU A 149 -3.63 57.84 -10.53
N TRP A 150 -2.44 57.43 -10.97
CA TRP A 150 -2.17 56.07 -11.43
C TRP A 150 -2.35 55.02 -10.32
N ASP A 151 -1.94 55.31 -9.08
CA ASP A 151 -2.14 54.41 -7.93
C ASP A 151 -3.64 54.29 -7.54
N LEU A 152 -4.41 55.38 -7.64
CA LEU A 152 -5.87 55.36 -7.49
C LEU A 152 -6.56 54.59 -8.64
N TYR A 153 -6.04 54.72 -9.86
CA TYR A 153 -6.50 53.94 -11.01
C TYR A 153 -6.14 52.46 -10.90
N LEU A 154 -4.96 52.10 -10.39
CA LEU A 154 -4.54 50.70 -10.18
C LEU A 154 -5.40 50.01 -9.11
N ALA A 155 -5.83 50.77 -8.10
CA ALA A 155 -6.79 50.30 -7.09
C ALA A 155 -8.19 50.09 -7.68
N PHE A 156 -8.57 50.89 -8.69
CA PHE A 156 -9.83 50.73 -9.43
C PHE A 156 -9.76 49.57 -10.44
N ASP A 157 -8.64 49.44 -11.16
CA ASP A 157 -8.37 48.43 -12.19
C ASP A 157 -8.33 47.02 -11.57
N ARG A 158 -7.64 46.83 -10.45
CA ARG A 158 -7.58 45.55 -9.72
C ARG A 158 -8.89 45.14 -9.06
N ASN A 159 -9.71 46.09 -8.64
CA ASN A 159 -10.96 45.77 -7.92
C ASN A 159 -12.16 45.60 -8.85
N TYR A 160 -12.17 46.21 -10.05
CA TYR A 160 -13.36 46.24 -10.90
C TYR A 160 -13.10 45.95 -12.39
N THR A 161 -11.94 46.33 -12.93
CA THR A 161 -11.64 46.17 -14.37
C THR A 161 -10.99 44.82 -14.70
N GLU A 162 -10.12 44.28 -13.85
CA GLU A 162 -9.54 42.93 -14.00
C GLU A 162 -10.63 41.85 -14.19
N PRO A 163 -11.72 41.81 -13.39
CA PRO A 163 -12.85 40.92 -13.63
C PRO A 163 -13.58 41.16 -14.97
N LEU A 164 -13.60 42.39 -15.48
CA LEU A 164 -14.25 42.77 -16.75
C LEU A 164 -13.36 42.49 -17.97
N ILE A 165 -12.04 42.66 -17.86
CA ILE A 165 -11.04 42.29 -18.87
C ILE A 165 -11.01 40.77 -19.05
N ILE A 166 -11.19 40.01 -17.96
CA ILE A 166 -11.38 38.55 -18.00
C ILE A 166 -12.63 38.17 -18.82
N ARG A 167 -13.72 38.94 -18.69
CA ARG A 167 -14.93 38.79 -19.53
C ARG A 167 -14.69 39.22 -20.98
N TYR A 168 -13.85 40.22 -21.26
CA TYR A 168 -13.55 40.74 -22.61
C TYR A 168 -12.52 39.91 -23.40
N GLY A 169 -11.49 39.38 -22.73
CA GLY A 169 -10.43 38.59 -23.35
C GLY A 169 -10.91 37.27 -23.95
N THR A 170 -11.96 36.67 -23.35
CA THR A 170 -12.66 35.48 -23.87
C THR A 170 -13.34 35.75 -25.22
N GLY A 171 -13.88 36.95 -25.42
CA GLY A 171 -14.51 37.37 -26.68
C GLY A 171 -13.51 37.59 -27.82
N LEU A 172 -12.33 38.12 -27.52
CA LEU A 172 -11.33 38.50 -28.53
C LEU A 172 -10.52 37.31 -29.08
N LYS A 173 -10.16 36.31 -28.28
CA LYS A 173 -9.44 35.13 -28.81
C LYS A 173 -10.33 34.20 -29.63
N SER A 174 -11.65 34.23 -29.43
CA SER A 174 -12.62 33.56 -30.31
C SER A 174 -12.59 34.11 -31.75
N ILE A 175 -12.21 35.38 -31.94
CA ILE A 175 -12.01 35.99 -33.26
C ILE A 175 -10.73 35.46 -33.93
N ILE A 176 -9.67 35.24 -33.13
CA ILE A 176 -8.35 34.79 -33.59
C ILE A 176 -8.42 33.32 -34.03
N ASP A 177 -9.06 32.46 -33.24
CA ASP A 177 -9.07 31.01 -33.51
C ASP A 177 -10.19 30.60 -34.51
N TYR A 178 -11.24 31.41 -34.71
CA TYR A 178 -12.29 31.17 -35.72
C TYR A 178 -12.00 31.86 -37.08
N SER A 179 -10.72 31.97 -37.43
CA SER A 179 -10.17 32.43 -38.73
C SER A 179 -10.44 33.89 -39.14
N ALA A 180 -10.58 34.82 -38.19
CA ALA A 180 -10.78 36.25 -38.47
C ALA A 180 -11.90 36.53 -39.51
N SER A 181 -12.97 35.73 -39.48
CA SER A 181 -14.10 35.89 -40.41
C SER A 181 -15.08 36.97 -39.93
N LEU A 182 -15.79 37.60 -40.88
CA LEU A 182 -16.76 38.66 -40.61
C LEU A 182 -17.91 38.22 -39.67
N ASP A 183 -18.18 36.92 -39.60
CA ASP A 183 -19.21 36.34 -38.74
C ASP A 183 -18.73 36.17 -37.28
N GLY A 184 -17.43 35.92 -37.07
CA GLY A 184 -16.82 36.01 -35.73
C GLY A 184 -16.96 37.40 -35.13
N TYR A 185 -16.68 38.44 -35.93
CA TYR A 185 -16.87 39.84 -35.51
C TYR A 185 -18.34 40.19 -35.18
N LYS A 186 -19.31 39.65 -35.93
CA LYS A 186 -20.74 39.85 -35.64
C LYS A 186 -21.18 39.18 -34.34
N ASN A 187 -20.66 37.99 -34.04
CA ASN A 187 -20.94 37.31 -32.78
C ASN A 187 -20.36 38.08 -31.59
N THR A 188 -19.14 38.62 -31.70
CA THR A 188 -18.55 39.49 -30.66
C THR A 188 -19.34 40.78 -30.48
N THR A 189 -19.84 41.38 -31.56
CA THR A 189 -20.68 42.58 -31.47
C THR A 189 -22.05 42.28 -30.84
N GLN A 190 -22.63 41.10 -31.07
CA GLN A 190 -23.85 40.65 -30.38
C GLN A 190 -23.59 40.36 -28.90
N TRP A 191 -22.45 39.74 -28.59
CA TRP A 191 -21.96 39.49 -27.25
C TRP A 191 -21.79 40.79 -26.44
N LEU A 192 -21.10 41.79 -27.00
CA LEU A 192 -20.92 43.12 -26.39
C LEU A 192 -22.26 43.85 -26.15
N ARG A 193 -23.24 43.65 -27.02
CA ARG A 193 -24.59 44.22 -26.87
C ARG A 193 -25.44 43.46 -25.87
N ALA A 194 -25.25 42.14 -25.76
CA ALA A 194 -25.89 41.31 -24.75
C ALA A 194 -25.32 41.61 -23.36
N LEU A 195 -24.02 41.91 -23.24
CA LEU A 195 -23.39 42.33 -21.97
C LEU A 195 -23.96 43.63 -21.40
N ARG A 196 -24.47 44.53 -22.25
CA ARG A 196 -25.21 45.73 -21.84
C ARG A 196 -26.65 45.47 -21.42
N ASN A 197 -27.17 44.27 -21.61
CA ASN A 197 -28.54 43.87 -21.27
C ASN A 197 -28.53 42.46 -20.68
N GLU A 198 -28.42 42.38 -19.36
CA GLU A 198 -28.18 41.16 -18.58
C GLU A 198 -29.16 40.01 -18.93
N ALA A 199 -30.44 40.32 -19.22
CA ALA A 199 -31.41 39.30 -19.61
C ALA A 199 -31.11 38.62 -20.96
N LYS A 200 -30.44 39.33 -21.89
CA LYS A 200 -29.99 38.77 -23.17
C LYS A 200 -28.62 38.10 -23.06
N TRP A 201 -27.81 38.53 -22.10
CA TRP A 201 -26.54 37.88 -21.79
C TRP A 201 -26.79 36.43 -21.40
N ASP A 202 -27.74 36.15 -20.51
CA ASP A 202 -27.90 34.81 -19.90
C ASP A 202 -28.32 33.76 -20.93
N SER A 203 -29.29 34.12 -21.77
CA SER A 203 -29.73 33.27 -22.88
C SER A 203 -28.67 33.12 -23.98
N TRP A 204 -27.80 34.11 -24.17
CA TRP A 204 -26.72 34.04 -25.15
C TRP A 204 -25.55 33.20 -24.61
N TYR A 205 -25.18 33.37 -23.33
CA TYR A 205 -24.09 32.67 -22.67
C TYR A 205 -24.38 31.19 -22.64
N GLN A 206 -25.54 30.77 -22.10
CA GLN A 206 -25.89 29.34 -22.03
C GLN A 206 -25.86 28.62 -23.38
N LYS A 207 -26.07 29.33 -24.49
CA LYS A 207 -25.99 28.76 -25.84
C LYS A 207 -24.56 28.61 -26.39
N HIS A 208 -23.57 29.29 -25.82
CA HIS A 208 -22.21 29.36 -26.36
C HIS A 208 -21.11 29.04 -25.33
N THR A 209 -21.44 28.78 -24.06
CA THR A 209 -20.49 28.53 -22.95
C THR A 209 -19.41 27.49 -23.26
N ALA A 210 -19.76 26.38 -23.92
CA ALA A 210 -18.80 25.30 -24.22
C ALA A 210 -17.65 25.74 -25.15
N GLN A 211 -17.95 26.60 -26.14
CA GLN A 211 -16.94 27.10 -27.09
C GLN A 211 -15.98 28.09 -26.43
N TYR A 212 -16.46 28.86 -25.45
CA TYR A 212 -15.63 29.80 -24.69
C TYR A 212 -14.74 29.10 -23.66
N LYS A 213 -15.23 28.03 -23.00
CA LYS A 213 -14.43 27.23 -22.05
C LYS A 213 -13.21 26.57 -22.72
N GLN A 214 -13.38 26.05 -23.94
CA GLN A 214 -12.27 25.46 -24.70
C GLN A 214 -11.22 26.51 -25.14
N ALA A 215 -11.65 27.69 -25.59
CA ALA A 215 -10.72 28.78 -25.93
C ALA A 215 -9.99 29.33 -24.68
N TRP A 216 -10.64 29.27 -23.52
CA TRP A 216 -10.10 29.66 -22.22
C TRP A 216 -9.01 28.70 -21.73
N ASP A 217 -9.27 27.40 -21.78
CA ASP A 217 -8.29 26.38 -21.40
C ASP A 217 -7.05 26.40 -22.31
N ALA A 218 -7.22 26.73 -23.60
CA ALA A 218 -6.12 26.90 -24.55
C ALA A 218 -5.24 28.15 -24.26
N LEU A 219 -5.82 29.26 -23.80
CA LEU A 219 -5.07 30.48 -23.46
C LEU A 219 -4.20 30.30 -22.22
N PHE A 220 -4.72 29.65 -21.17
CA PHE A 220 -3.99 29.38 -19.92
C PHE A 220 -3.14 28.10 -19.98
N SER A 221 -2.99 27.50 -21.16
CA SER A 221 -2.00 26.46 -21.44
C SER A 221 -0.87 26.96 -22.35
N ASP A 222 -0.96 28.19 -22.88
CA ASP A 222 0.11 28.84 -23.63
C ASP A 222 1.16 29.44 -22.68
N THR A 223 2.32 28.78 -22.64
CA THR A 223 3.45 29.15 -21.76
C THR A 223 4.02 30.52 -22.07
N TRP A 224 3.98 30.96 -23.33
CA TRP A 224 4.47 32.30 -23.70
C TRP A 224 3.55 33.39 -23.13
N PHE A 225 2.23 33.23 -23.24
CA PHE A 225 1.26 34.17 -22.68
C PHE A 225 1.37 34.26 -21.15
N ILE A 226 1.48 33.11 -20.49
CA ILE A 226 1.65 33.03 -19.03
C ILE A 226 2.95 33.74 -18.60
N GLU A 227 4.06 33.51 -19.30
CA GLU A 227 5.34 34.14 -18.97
C GLU A 227 5.34 35.66 -19.13
N GLN A 228 4.63 36.20 -20.13
CA GLN A 228 4.51 37.65 -20.34
C GLN A 228 3.61 38.32 -19.29
N GLU A 229 2.48 37.72 -18.92
CA GLU A 229 1.49 38.34 -18.01
C GLU A 229 1.68 38.00 -16.52
N LYS A 230 2.63 37.10 -16.17
CA LYS A 230 2.87 36.67 -14.76
C LYS A 230 3.19 37.80 -13.78
N HIS A 231 3.58 38.97 -14.27
CA HIS A 231 3.94 40.11 -13.44
C HIS A 231 2.71 40.90 -12.95
N ARG A 232 1.55 40.71 -13.59
CA ARG A 232 0.28 41.37 -13.22
C ARG A 232 -0.46 40.58 -12.16
N PHE A 233 -0.42 39.26 -12.25
CA PHE A 233 -1.10 38.34 -11.33
C PHE A 233 -0.10 37.73 -10.34
N LYS A 234 -0.36 37.87 -9.03
CA LYS A 234 0.49 37.30 -7.96
C LYS A 234 0.57 35.78 -8.01
N ASP A 235 -0.50 35.15 -8.49
CA ASP A 235 -0.62 33.70 -8.71
C ASP A 235 -1.69 33.49 -9.79
N ILE A 236 -1.26 33.15 -11.01
CA ILE A 236 -2.14 32.99 -12.17
C ILE A 236 -2.97 31.70 -12.07
N THR A 237 -2.49 30.71 -11.31
CA THR A 237 -3.11 29.38 -11.18
C THR A 237 -4.28 29.42 -10.19
N SER A 238 -4.16 30.13 -9.06
CA SER A 238 -5.29 30.29 -8.12
C SER A 238 -6.36 31.29 -8.62
N TRP A 239 -6.06 32.12 -9.62
CA TRP A 239 -7.07 32.94 -10.32
C TRP A 239 -7.95 32.13 -11.29
N LYS A 240 -7.45 31.01 -11.87
CA LYS A 240 -8.26 30.09 -12.69
C LYS A 240 -9.40 29.47 -11.86
N VAL A 241 -9.13 29.19 -10.59
CA VAL A 241 -10.09 28.59 -9.63
C VAL A 241 -11.14 29.59 -9.16
N LYS A 242 -10.75 30.86 -8.90
CA LYS A 242 -11.71 31.91 -8.50
C LYS A 242 -12.74 32.29 -9.57
N LEU A 243 -12.50 31.92 -10.83
CA LEU A 243 -13.42 32.19 -11.94
C LEU A 243 -14.58 31.19 -12.01
N ASP A 244 -14.31 29.92 -11.66
CA ASP A 244 -15.35 28.89 -11.60
C ASP A 244 -16.34 29.15 -10.44
N GLU A 245 -15.94 29.96 -9.45
CA GLU A 245 -16.75 30.37 -8.30
C GLU A 245 -17.52 31.70 -8.48
N VAL A 246 -17.44 32.38 -9.63
CA VAL A 246 -18.27 33.57 -9.89
C VAL A 246 -19.68 33.13 -10.31
N THR A 247 -20.45 32.58 -9.38
CA THR A 247 -21.91 32.72 -9.43
C THR A 247 -22.25 34.19 -9.16
N ALA A 248 -23.17 34.74 -9.96
CA ALA A 248 -23.54 36.15 -9.85
C ALA A 248 -23.94 36.49 -8.41
N PRO A 249 -23.43 37.58 -7.80
CA PRO A 249 -24.11 38.17 -6.67
C PRO A 249 -25.52 38.56 -7.13
N ASP A 250 -26.56 38.17 -6.38
CA ASP A 250 -27.88 38.74 -6.57
C ASP A 250 -27.79 40.26 -6.42
N PHE A 251 -28.05 41.00 -7.51
CA PHE A 251 -27.93 42.45 -7.50
C PHE A 251 -29.28 43.13 -7.32
N ASN A 252 -29.38 43.89 -6.23
CA ASN A 252 -30.33 44.96 -6.07
C ASN A 252 -30.18 45.99 -7.22
N GLU A 253 -31.29 46.65 -7.57
CA GLU A 253 -31.31 47.68 -8.62
C GLU A 253 -30.20 48.74 -8.40
N PRO A 254 -29.53 49.23 -9.47
CA PRO A 254 -28.49 50.24 -9.34
C PRO A 254 -29.03 51.49 -8.63
N VAL A 255 -28.40 51.85 -7.52
CA VAL A 255 -28.80 52.96 -6.65
C VAL A 255 -28.04 54.22 -7.07
N ALA A 256 -28.69 55.38 -7.07
CA ALA A 256 -28.01 56.64 -7.30
C ALA A 256 -27.11 56.99 -6.10
N TYR A 257 -25.80 57.21 -6.33
CA TYR A 257 -24.84 57.62 -5.29
C TYR A 257 -24.38 59.07 -5.43
N GLY A 258 -24.64 59.72 -6.58
CA GLY A 258 -24.31 61.12 -6.80
C GLY A 258 -25.30 61.82 -7.73
N LEU A 259 -25.35 63.15 -7.65
CA LEU A 259 -26.19 64.00 -8.51
C LEU A 259 -25.38 65.21 -8.98
N SER A 260 -25.32 65.42 -10.29
CA SER A 260 -24.71 66.61 -10.90
C SER A 260 -25.78 67.47 -11.54
N ILE A 261 -25.71 68.79 -11.33
CA ILE A 261 -26.62 69.77 -11.94
C ILE A 261 -25.82 70.74 -12.81
N THR A 262 -26.35 71.04 -13.99
CA THR A 262 -25.75 71.97 -14.96
C THR A 262 -26.79 72.97 -15.44
N GLY A 263 -26.37 74.13 -15.96
CA GLY A 263 -27.29 75.17 -16.47
C GLY A 263 -27.80 76.17 -15.43
N ILE A 264 -27.10 76.28 -14.29
CA ILE A 264 -27.28 77.31 -13.26
C ILE A 264 -26.10 78.29 -13.33
N PRO A 265 -26.34 79.60 -13.52
CA PRO A 265 -25.26 80.59 -13.55
C PRO A 265 -24.84 81.03 -12.13
N ASN A 266 -23.55 81.26 -11.91
CA ASN A 266 -23.03 81.73 -10.61
C ASN A 266 -23.37 83.21 -10.33
N LYS A 267 -23.64 84.01 -11.38
CA LYS A 267 -24.12 85.39 -11.30
C LYS A 267 -25.20 85.63 -12.35
N ALA A 268 -26.24 86.37 -12.00
CA ALA A 268 -27.31 86.72 -12.92
C ALA A 268 -27.98 88.05 -12.54
N SER A 269 -28.87 88.55 -13.40
CA SER A 269 -29.71 89.72 -13.12
C SER A 269 -31.19 89.33 -13.06
N VAL A 270 -32.01 90.12 -12.39
CA VAL A 270 -33.47 89.92 -12.42
C VAL A 270 -33.96 89.96 -13.88
N GLY A 271 -34.66 88.91 -14.31
CA GLY A 271 -35.12 88.70 -15.68
C GLY A 271 -34.34 87.64 -16.47
N ASP A 272 -33.16 87.20 -16.00
CA ASP A 272 -32.39 86.16 -16.69
C ASP A 272 -33.06 84.78 -16.61
N LYS A 273 -32.73 83.92 -17.60
CA LYS A 273 -33.28 82.57 -17.73
C LYS A 273 -32.34 81.51 -17.16
N VAL A 274 -32.88 80.61 -16.34
CA VAL A 274 -32.17 79.47 -15.73
C VAL A 274 -32.77 78.17 -16.23
N THR A 275 -31.96 77.24 -16.73
CA THR A 275 -32.43 75.97 -17.31
C THR A 275 -31.64 74.79 -16.74
N PRO A 276 -31.99 74.30 -15.53
CA PRO A 276 -31.23 73.25 -14.87
C PRO A 276 -31.41 71.89 -15.58
N LYS A 277 -30.30 71.15 -15.70
CA LYS A 277 -30.27 69.75 -16.12
C LYS A 277 -29.60 68.92 -15.04
N ALA A 278 -30.27 67.87 -14.58
CA ALA A 278 -29.78 66.97 -13.54
C ALA A 278 -29.41 65.61 -14.12
N PHE A 279 -28.23 65.12 -13.71
CA PHE A 279 -27.67 63.83 -14.09
C PHE A 279 -27.33 63.05 -12.82
N ALA A 280 -28.01 61.92 -12.61
CA ALA A 280 -27.76 61.03 -11.49
C ALA A 280 -26.65 60.04 -11.86
N LEU A 281 -25.71 59.85 -10.94
CA LEU A 281 -24.61 58.90 -11.01
C LEU A 281 -25.02 57.66 -10.23
N PHE A 282 -25.02 56.50 -10.87
CA PHE A 282 -25.48 55.23 -10.31
C PHE A 282 -24.30 54.33 -9.92
N THR A 283 -24.49 53.47 -8.93
CA THR A 283 -23.45 52.55 -8.41
C THR A 283 -22.84 51.64 -9.49
N ASN A 284 -23.54 51.44 -10.61
CA ASN A 284 -23.03 50.78 -11.81
C ASN A 284 -22.21 51.71 -12.74
N MET A 285 -21.74 52.84 -12.22
CA MET A 285 -20.97 53.88 -12.89
C MET A 285 -21.65 54.54 -14.10
N THR A 286 -22.94 54.31 -14.32
CA THR A 286 -23.68 55.02 -15.37
C THR A 286 -24.16 56.38 -14.87
N SER A 287 -24.23 57.36 -15.78
CA SER A 287 -24.99 58.59 -15.54
C SER A 287 -26.27 58.56 -16.36
N LYS A 288 -27.40 58.92 -15.75
CA LYS A 288 -28.66 59.15 -16.49
C LYS A 288 -29.13 60.56 -16.28
N ASN A 289 -29.61 61.17 -17.36
CA ASN A 289 -30.38 62.40 -17.26
C ASN A 289 -31.69 62.09 -16.52
N VAL A 290 -31.80 62.65 -15.33
CA VAL A 290 -32.95 62.51 -14.43
C VAL A 290 -33.68 63.83 -14.27
N THR A 291 -33.45 64.80 -15.15
CA THR A 291 -34.00 66.17 -15.06
C THR A 291 -35.51 66.19 -14.83
N SER A 292 -36.28 65.32 -15.51
CA SER A 292 -37.73 65.22 -15.35
C SER A 292 -38.18 64.49 -14.09
N LYS A 293 -37.28 63.76 -13.42
CA LYS A 293 -37.51 63.02 -12.18
C LYS A 293 -36.86 63.70 -10.96
N THR A 294 -36.15 64.81 -11.17
CA THR A 294 -35.44 65.55 -10.13
C THR A 294 -36.38 66.59 -9.53
N THR A 295 -36.50 66.57 -8.21
CA THR A 295 -37.23 67.61 -7.48
C THR A 295 -36.30 68.78 -7.25
N TYR A 296 -36.65 69.95 -7.75
CA TYR A 296 -35.91 71.17 -7.48
C TYR A 296 -36.64 72.02 -6.45
N THR A 297 -35.91 72.47 -5.45
CA THR A 297 -36.39 73.39 -4.42
C THR A 297 -35.57 74.66 -4.49
N VAL A 298 -36.24 75.81 -4.51
CA VAL A 298 -35.61 77.12 -4.64
C VAL A 298 -35.78 77.85 -3.31
N SER A 299 -34.71 78.49 -2.84
CA SER A 299 -34.74 79.35 -1.65
C SER A 299 -34.15 80.72 -2.00
N PRO A 300 -34.87 81.84 -1.80
CA PRO A 300 -36.26 81.91 -1.35
C PRO A 300 -37.25 81.33 -2.39
N ALA A 301 -38.36 80.76 -1.92
CA ALA A 301 -39.31 79.97 -2.75
C ALA A 301 -39.94 80.74 -3.91
N ASP A 302 -39.97 82.07 -3.85
CA ASP A 302 -40.51 82.97 -4.88
C ASP A 302 -39.43 83.71 -5.68
N ALA A 303 -38.16 83.29 -5.56
CA ALA A 303 -37.04 83.94 -6.23
C ALA A 303 -36.92 83.58 -7.72
N LEU A 304 -37.46 82.42 -8.13
CA LEU A 304 -37.51 81.96 -9.53
C LEU A 304 -38.98 81.67 -9.93
N GLU A 305 -39.39 82.14 -11.11
CA GLU A 305 -40.71 81.86 -11.69
C GLU A 305 -40.57 80.82 -12.83
N SER A 306 -41.30 79.71 -12.75
CA SER A 306 -41.25 78.69 -13.79
C SER A 306 -42.02 79.10 -15.06
N LYS A 307 -41.34 79.07 -16.21
CA LYS A 307 -41.87 79.40 -17.56
C LYS A 307 -41.65 78.20 -18.51
N GLY A 308 -42.34 77.11 -18.22
CA GLY A 308 -42.26 75.89 -19.03
C GLY A 308 -40.92 75.18 -18.86
N THR A 309 -40.06 75.18 -19.90
CA THR A 309 -38.78 74.47 -19.90
C THR A 309 -37.63 75.20 -19.21
N HIS A 310 -37.85 76.42 -18.72
CA HIS A 310 -36.85 77.25 -18.02
C HIS A 310 -37.51 78.06 -16.91
N TRP A 311 -36.71 78.62 -16.01
CA TRP A 311 -37.14 79.55 -14.98
C TRP A 311 -36.64 80.96 -15.27
N VAL A 312 -37.34 81.97 -14.75
CA VAL A 312 -36.96 83.39 -14.84
C VAL A 312 -36.68 83.91 -13.45
N ILE A 313 -35.57 84.63 -13.29
CA ILE A 313 -35.17 85.22 -12.01
C ILE A 313 -36.07 86.42 -11.68
N LYS A 314 -36.67 86.42 -10.48
CA LYS A 314 -37.64 87.44 -10.03
C LYS A 314 -37.14 88.35 -8.91
N LYS A 315 -36.14 87.91 -8.14
CA LYS A 315 -35.63 88.63 -6.97
C LYS A 315 -34.12 88.76 -7.03
N ALA A 316 -33.65 89.96 -6.66
CA ALA A 316 -32.26 90.17 -6.26
C ALA A 316 -31.97 89.44 -4.94
N GLY A 317 -30.72 89.02 -4.73
CA GLY A 317 -30.30 88.21 -3.59
C GLY A 317 -29.54 86.94 -4.00
N PHE A 318 -29.07 86.20 -3.01
CA PHE A 318 -28.62 84.82 -3.24
C PHE A 318 -29.83 83.91 -3.37
N ILE A 319 -29.89 83.16 -4.47
CA ILE A 319 -30.91 82.17 -4.74
C ILE A 319 -30.26 80.79 -4.70
N SER A 320 -30.63 79.95 -3.74
CA SER A 320 -30.18 78.57 -3.67
C SER A 320 -31.13 77.67 -4.44
N VAL A 321 -30.60 76.87 -5.36
CA VAL A 321 -31.32 75.84 -6.10
C VAL A 321 -30.82 74.49 -5.63
N LYS A 322 -31.65 73.78 -4.87
CA LYS A 322 -31.37 72.43 -4.38
C LYS A 322 -32.09 71.43 -5.27
N ALA A 323 -31.33 70.53 -5.90
CA ALA A 323 -31.84 69.42 -6.70
C ALA A 323 -31.73 68.12 -5.92
N GLN A 324 -32.79 67.31 -5.98
CA GLN A 324 -32.87 66.02 -5.33
C GLN A 324 -33.41 64.96 -6.30
N TYR A 325 -32.73 63.83 -6.39
CA TYR A 325 -33.19 62.64 -7.10
C TYR A 325 -32.92 61.43 -6.20
N GLN A 326 -33.97 60.71 -5.78
CA GLN A 326 -33.85 59.71 -4.70
C GLN A 326 -33.22 60.34 -3.44
N ASP A 327 -32.22 59.71 -2.85
CA ASP A 327 -31.55 60.16 -1.62
C ASP A 327 -30.34 61.07 -1.87
N VAL A 328 -29.98 61.32 -3.13
CA VAL A 328 -28.83 62.17 -3.50
C VAL A 328 -29.26 63.60 -3.78
N ILE A 329 -28.48 64.55 -3.25
CA ILE A 329 -28.81 65.97 -3.20
C ILE A 329 -27.60 66.81 -3.66
N VAL A 330 -27.84 67.82 -4.49
CA VAL A 330 -26.85 68.86 -4.83
C VAL A 330 -27.49 70.23 -4.68
N THR A 331 -26.74 71.23 -4.20
CA THR A 331 -27.23 72.61 -4.06
C THR A 331 -26.27 73.57 -4.74
N GLU A 332 -26.81 74.42 -5.63
CA GLU A 332 -26.08 75.50 -6.29
C GLU A 332 -26.64 76.85 -5.86
N THR A 333 -25.83 77.91 -5.91
CA THR A 333 -26.24 79.27 -5.54
C THR A 333 -26.04 80.26 -6.67
N ILE A 334 -27.04 81.10 -6.90
CA ILE A 334 -27.03 82.19 -7.89
C ILE A 334 -26.95 83.51 -7.13
N ALA A 335 -25.94 84.33 -7.41
CA ALA A 335 -25.90 85.71 -6.93
C ALA A 335 -26.64 86.63 -7.91
N VAL A 336 -27.75 87.24 -7.49
CA VAL A 336 -28.58 88.10 -8.34
C VAL A 336 -28.54 89.55 -7.88
N ASP A 337 -28.12 90.48 -8.74
CA ASP A 337 -28.17 91.93 -8.51
C ASP A 337 -27.63 92.40 -7.13
N MET A 338 -26.57 91.75 -6.63
CA MET A 338 -26.06 91.93 -5.25
C MET A 338 -25.25 93.23 -4.97
N GLY A 339 -25.01 94.08 -5.97
CA GLY A 339 -24.30 95.37 -5.80
C GLY A 339 -23.00 95.30 -4.98
N ASP A 340 -22.72 96.35 -4.19
CA ASP A 340 -21.58 96.49 -3.27
C ASP A 340 -21.92 96.08 -1.81
N THR A 341 -22.75 95.04 -1.61
CA THR A 341 -23.11 94.58 -0.26
C THR A 341 -21.95 93.82 0.41
N THR A 342 -21.71 94.08 1.70
CA THR A 342 -20.59 93.52 2.48
C THR A 342 -21.07 92.72 3.70
N LEU A 343 -20.34 91.66 4.05
CA LEU A 343 -20.62 90.81 5.22
C LEU A 343 -20.36 91.60 6.52
N THR A 344 -21.26 91.50 7.50
CA THR A 344 -21.14 92.17 8.80
C THR A 344 -20.82 91.21 9.94
N SER A 345 -21.43 90.01 9.96
CA SER A 345 -21.14 88.97 10.93
C SER A 345 -21.68 87.62 10.48
N ILE A 346 -21.24 86.54 11.12
CA ILE A 346 -21.86 85.22 11.02
C ILE A 346 -22.27 84.70 12.40
N THR A 347 -23.24 83.80 12.47
CA THR A 347 -23.69 83.17 13.72
C THR A 347 -23.84 81.67 13.52
N LEU A 348 -23.10 80.88 14.30
CA LEU A 348 -23.26 79.43 14.42
C LEU A 348 -24.38 79.14 15.45
N SER A 349 -25.36 78.33 15.06
CA SER A 349 -26.51 77.94 15.88
C SER A 349 -26.90 76.48 15.60
N GLY A 350 -27.86 75.92 16.33
CA GLY A 350 -28.38 74.56 16.05
C GLY A 350 -27.56 73.40 16.63
N VAL A 351 -26.69 73.69 17.60
CA VAL A 351 -25.97 72.71 18.43
C VAL A 351 -26.25 72.98 19.91
N ASN A 352 -26.41 71.93 20.72
CA ASN A 352 -26.66 72.04 22.16
C ASN A 352 -25.35 72.25 22.93
N GLU A 353 -25.38 72.97 24.08
CA GLU A 353 -24.21 73.17 24.95
C GLU A 353 -23.78 71.90 25.71
N THR A 354 -24.66 70.90 25.77
CA THR A 354 -24.42 69.57 26.34
C THR A 354 -24.86 68.49 25.36
N ALA A 355 -24.08 67.43 25.24
CA ALA A 355 -24.39 66.30 24.36
C ALA A 355 -23.70 65.02 24.87
N THR A 356 -23.99 63.88 24.24
CA THR A 356 -23.45 62.56 24.58
C THR A 356 -22.67 62.01 23.38
N VAL A 357 -21.67 61.17 23.62
CA VAL A 357 -21.01 60.41 22.54
C VAL A 357 -22.07 59.66 21.72
N GLY A 358 -22.00 59.78 20.39
CA GLY A 358 -22.99 59.27 19.45
C GLY A 358 -24.08 60.25 19.05
N ASP A 359 -24.21 61.41 19.71
CA ASP A 359 -25.21 62.42 19.35
C ASP A 359 -24.89 63.06 18.00
N LYS A 360 -25.94 63.30 17.20
CA LYS A 360 -25.88 63.93 15.89
C LYS A 360 -25.84 65.45 16.01
N LEU A 361 -24.86 66.10 15.38
CA LEU A 361 -24.75 67.55 15.28
C LEU A 361 -25.32 68.08 13.96
N THR A 362 -26.09 69.16 14.04
CA THR A 362 -26.67 69.86 12.87
C THR A 362 -26.42 71.38 12.95
N PRO A 363 -25.15 71.84 12.83
CA PRO A 363 -24.84 73.26 12.90
C PRO A 363 -25.47 74.04 11.74
N LYS A 364 -25.97 75.23 12.03
CA LYS A 364 -26.54 76.19 11.07
C LYS A 364 -25.79 77.51 11.16
N ILE A 365 -25.30 78.01 10.03
CA ILE A 365 -24.56 79.25 9.94
C ILE A 365 -25.40 80.28 9.19
N SER A 366 -25.71 81.39 9.86
CA SER A 366 -26.39 82.53 9.25
C SER A 366 -25.44 83.72 9.12
N ALA A 367 -25.34 84.29 7.92
CA ALA A 367 -24.63 85.54 7.67
C ALA A 367 -25.57 86.73 7.81
N SER A 368 -25.09 87.81 8.42
CA SER A 368 -25.74 89.12 8.48
C SER A 368 -25.01 90.11 7.58
N TRP A 369 -25.74 90.83 6.72
CA TRP A 369 -25.18 91.71 5.69
C TRP A 369 -25.41 93.19 6.01
N SER A 370 -24.60 94.08 5.43
CA SER A 370 -24.64 95.53 5.69
C SER A 370 -25.92 96.25 5.24
N ASN A 371 -26.73 95.60 4.40
CA ASN A 371 -28.07 96.05 4.01
C ASN A 371 -29.18 95.59 4.99
N GLY A 372 -28.81 94.92 6.09
CA GLY A 372 -29.72 94.46 7.13
C GLY A 372 -30.41 93.12 6.86
N THR A 373 -30.07 92.41 5.77
CA THR A 373 -30.61 91.06 5.50
C THR A 373 -29.76 89.98 6.16
N THR A 374 -30.36 88.80 6.34
CA THR A 374 -29.67 87.59 6.79
C THR A 374 -29.82 86.48 5.76
N SER A 375 -28.80 85.66 5.56
CA SER A 375 -28.86 84.48 4.70
C SER A 375 -28.27 83.25 5.37
N ASP A 376 -28.90 82.10 5.15
CA ASP A 376 -28.30 80.80 5.49
C ASP A 376 -27.12 80.56 4.54
N ILE A 377 -25.94 80.44 5.12
CA ILE A 377 -24.68 80.19 4.42
C ILE A 377 -24.04 78.89 4.91
N SER A 378 -24.80 77.98 5.53
CA SER A 378 -24.26 76.76 6.13
C SER A 378 -23.46 75.89 5.15
N ALA A 379 -23.84 75.91 3.87
CA ALA A 379 -23.14 75.20 2.79
C ALA A 379 -21.91 75.95 2.23
N LEU A 380 -21.72 77.21 2.60
CA LEU A 380 -20.65 78.09 2.13
C LEU A 380 -19.61 78.40 3.22
N SER A 381 -19.95 78.19 4.48
CA SER A 381 -19.06 78.36 5.64
C SER A 381 -18.20 77.12 5.88
N GLU A 382 -16.94 77.33 6.20
CA GLU A 382 -16.07 76.28 6.72
C GLU A 382 -16.32 76.11 8.22
N ILE A 383 -16.45 74.87 8.70
CA ILE A 383 -16.53 74.57 10.14
C ILE A 383 -15.29 73.79 10.52
N THR A 384 -14.58 74.30 11.52
CA THR A 384 -13.49 73.61 12.20
C THR A 384 -13.94 73.16 13.58
N TYR A 385 -13.31 72.11 14.11
CA TYR A 385 -13.61 71.58 15.43
C TYR A 385 -12.33 71.18 16.15
N SER A 386 -12.34 71.25 17.47
CA SER A 386 -11.24 70.83 18.34
C SER A 386 -11.81 70.15 19.58
N PRO A 387 -11.21 69.04 20.06
CA PRO A 387 -10.04 68.33 19.51
C PRO A 387 -10.30 67.60 18.18
N ARG A 388 -9.23 67.18 17.48
CA ARG A 388 -9.30 66.64 16.10
C ARG A 388 -10.10 65.34 15.98
N ASP A 389 -10.23 64.58 17.06
CA ASP A 389 -10.97 63.34 17.17
C ASP A 389 -12.37 63.52 17.78
N ALA A 390 -12.77 64.76 18.08
CA ALA A 390 -14.05 65.06 18.73
C ALA A 390 -15.28 64.64 17.94
N LEU A 391 -15.19 64.63 16.60
CA LEU A 391 -16.32 64.35 15.71
C LEU A 391 -15.99 63.26 14.71
N LYS A 392 -16.98 62.40 14.44
CA LYS A 392 -16.95 61.39 13.38
C LYS A 392 -18.04 61.69 12.37
N PHE A 393 -17.69 61.71 11.08
CA PHE A 393 -18.63 62.04 10.01
C PHE A 393 -19.20 60.77 9.38
N LYS A 394 -20.53 60.67 9.34
CA LYS A 394 -21.26 59.54 8.73
C LYS A 394 -22.54 60.06 8.07
N ASP A 395 -22.85 59.61 6.86
CA ASP A 395 -24.06 59.97 6.10
C ASP A 395 -24.29 61.49 5.93
N GLY A 396 -23.19 62.25 5.79
CA GLY A 396 -23.24 63.71 5.63
C GLY A 396 -23.48 64.49 6.94
N TYR A 397 -23.46 63.84 8.09
CA TYR A 397 -23.62 64.46 9.40
C TYR A 397 -22.42 64.22 10.31
N ALA A 398 -22.14 65.17 11.20
CA ALA A 398 -21.15 65.02 12.25
C ALA A 398 -21.80 64.40 13.49
N TYR A 399 -21.13 63.41 14.09
CA TYR A 399 -21.53 62.79 15.35
C TYR A 399 -20.44 63.01 16.39
N ILE A 400 -20.82 63.21 17.64
CA ILE A 400 -19.85 63.30 18.74
C ILE A 400 -19.15 61.96 18.92
N ALA A 401 -17.83 61.96 18.90
CA ALA A 401 -17.01 60.76 18.93
C ALA A 401 -16.23 60.60 20.23
N THR A 402 -15.96 61.69 20.95
CA THR A 402 -15.27 61.66 22.25
C THR A 402 -16.03 62.48 23.29
N SER A 403 -15.89 62.08 24.56
CA SER A 403 -16.36 62.85 25.70
C SER A 403 -15.37 64.00 26.01
N GLY A 404 -15.86 65.06 26.66
CA GLY A 404 -15.08 66.25 26.99
C GLY A 404 -15.53 67.52 26.26
N GLU A 405 -14.71 68.56 26.31
CA GLU A 405 -15.03 69.87 25.73
C GLU A 405 -14.71 69.90 24.23
N ILE A 406 -15.72 70.19 23.40
CA ILE A 406 -15.62 70.26 21.95
C ILE A 406 -15.93 71.68 21.50
N THR A 407 -14.97 72.34 20.86
CA THR A 407 -15.15 73.69 20.31
C THR A 407 -15.43 73.62 18.82
N LEU A 408 -16.59 74.10 18.38
CA LEU A 408 -16.92 74.30 16.96
C LEU A 408 -16.68 75.76 16.57
N THR A 409 -15.93 76.00 15.49
CA THR A 409 -15.72 77.33 14.94
C THR A 409 -16.11 77.37 13.47
N ALA A 410 -17.16 78.11 13.13
CA ALA A 410 -17.49 78.44 11.75
C ALA A 410 -16.70 79.67 11.28
N SER A 411 -16.27 79.64 10.03
CA SER A 411 -15.61 80.74 9.33
C SER A 411 -16.21 80.94 7.95
N TYR A 412 -16.47 82.20 7.59
CA TYR A 412 -16.87 82.57 6.24
C TYR A 412 -16.34 83.97 5.91
N MET A 413 -15.58 84.07 4.82
CA MET A 413 -14.76 85.24 4.49
C MET A 413 -13.81 85.61 5.65
N SER A 414 -13.98 86.79 6.26
CA SER A 414 -13.12 87.26 7.37
C SER A 414 -13.80 87.18 8.75
N GLU A 415 -15.01 86.64 8.81
CA GLU A 415 -15.81 86.54 10.04
C GLU A 415 -15.82 85.11 10.58
N THR A 416 -15.85 84.99 11.91
CA THR A 416 -15.89 83.69 12.62
C THR A 416 -16.96 83.68 13.71
N SER A 417 -17.47 82.49 14.05
CA SER A 417 -18.41 82.28 15.16
C SER A 417 -18.14 80.93 15.82
N THR A 418 -18.08 80.91 17.16
CA THR A 418 -17.66 79.74 17.94
C THR A 418 -18.72 79.32 18.96
N VAL A 419 -18.90 78.01 19.15
CA VAL A 419 -19.71 77.40 20.22
C VAL A 419 -18.93 76.27 20.88
N VAL A 420 -19.06 76.13 22.21
CA VAL A 420 -18.46 75.06 23.00
C VAL A 420 -19.54 74.06 23.42
N ILE A 421 -19.28 72.77 23.23
CA ILE A 421 -20.15 71.64 23.55
C ILE A 421 -19.46 70.81 24.63
N ASN A 422 -20.15 70.51 25.72
CA ASN A 422 -19.68 69.58 26.75
C ASN A 422 -20.26 68.19 26.49
N ALA A 423 -19.43 67.28 25.96
CA ALA A 423 -19.81 65.91 25.64
C ALA A 423 -19.61 64.95 26.83
N GLN A 424 -20.63 64.15 27.17
CA GLN A 424 -20.56 63.08 28.16
C GLN A 424 -20.41 61.72 27.49
N GLU A 425 -19.90 60.72 28.21
CA GLU A 425 -19.84 59.33 27.72
C GLU A 425 -21.25 58.73 27.61
N ALA A 426 -21.46 57.89 26.59
CA ALA A 426 -22.72 57.17 26.43
C ALA A 426 -22.81 56.00 27.44
N VAL A 427 -23.99 55.76 27.99
CA VAL A 427 -24.22 54.64 28.93
C VAL A 427 -24.51 53.36 28.13
N LEU A 428 -23.65 52.34 28.30
CA LEU A 428 -23.82 51.02 27.69
C LEU A 428 -24.98 50.28 28.39
N THR A 429 -25.88 49.70 27.61
CA THR A 429 -27.08 48.99 28.08
C THR A 429 -27.08 47.49 27.75
N GLY A 430 -26.27 47.06 26.80
CA GLY A 430 -26.12 45.64 26.46
C GLY A 430 -25.16 45.39 25.30
N LEU A 431 -24.84 44.12 25.08
CA LEU A 431 -24.07 43.64 23.93
C LEU A 431 -24.99 42.86 22.98
N GLU A 432 -24.69 42.90 21.70
CA GLU A 432 -25.30 42.07 20.66
C GLU A 432 -24.22 41.48 19.76
N LEU A 433 -24.38 40.23 19.36
CA LEU A 433 -23.54 39.60 18.35
C LEU A 433 -24.16 39.83 16.97
N SER A 434 -23.34 40.29 16.02
CA SER A 434 -23.72 40.43 14.61
C SER A 434 -23.03 39.33 13.80
N PHE A 435 -23.71 38.18 13.69
CA PHE A 435 -23.30 37.05 12.86
C PHE A 435 -24.45 36.06 12.62
N ASP A 436 -24.79 35.80 11.35
CA ASP A 436 -26.00 35.05 10.98
C ASP A 436 -25.74 33.55 10.74
N GLN A 437 -24.49 33.13 10.57
CA GLN A 437 -24.14 31.75 10.19
C GLN A 437 -23.73 30.93 11.42
N ARG A 438 -24.60 30.10 11.97
CA ARG A 438 -24.24 29.24 13.12
C ARG A 438 -23.40 28.02 12.73
N LYS A 439 -23.52 27.57 11.48
CA LYS A 439 -22.77 26.45 10.92
C LYS A 439 -21.42 26.94 10.40
N GLN A 440 -20.35 26.43 10.98
CA GLN A 440 -18.97 26.72 10.62
C GLN A 440 -18.30 25.46 10.09
N PHE A 441 -17.20 25.63 9.37
CA PHE A 441 -16.48 24.51 8.77
C PHE A 441 -15.14 24.29 9.46
N PHE A 442 -14.81 23.03 9.68
CA PHE A 442 -13.51 22.60 10.17
C PHE A 442 -12.37 23.26 9.35
N GLY A 443 -11.39 23.83 10.05
CA GLY A 443 -10.22 24.46 9.44
C GLY A 443 -10.47 25.82 8.77
N LYS A 444 -11.72 26.30 8.66
CA LYS A 444 -12.03 27.61 8.08
C LYS A 444 -12.15 28.68 9.18
N PRO A 445 -11.38 29.79 9.11
CA PRO A 445 -11.54 30.90 10.04
C PRO A 445 -12.86 31.64 9.79
N PHE A 446 -13.49 32.14 10.84
CA PHE A 446 -14.67 32.99 10.76
C PHE A 446 -14.59 34.15 11.76
N GLN A 447 -15.31 35.23 11.48
CA GLN A 447 -15.30 36.45 12.28
C GLN A 447 -16.68 36.72 12.89
N ILE A 448 -16.74 36.97 14.19
CA ILE A 448 -17.93 37.45 14.88
C ILE A 448 -17.71 38.89 15.31
N ARG A 449 -18.72 39.72 15.07
CA ARG A 449 -18.72 41.12 15.48
C ARG A 449 -19.57 41.32 16.73
N VAL A 450 -19.09 42.11 17.69
CA VAL A 450 -19.84 42.49 18.89
C VAL A 450 -20.17 43.97 18.85
N GLU A 451 -21.44 44.29 19.01
CA GLU A 451 -21.97 45.64 19.03
C GLU A 451 -22.48 45.98 20.44
N GLY A 452 -21.94 47.05 21.02
CA GLY A 452 -22.41 47.63 22.26
C GLY A 452 -23.57 48.58 22.02
N LYS A 453 -24.74 48.26 22.58
CA LYS A 453 -25.95 49.10 22.52
C LYS A 453 -25.99 50.05 23.69
N HIS A 454 -26.05 51.35 23.40
CA HIS A 454 -26.14 52.40 24.42
C HIS A 454 -27.57 52.95 24.52
N GLU A 455 -27.89 53.58 25.65
CA GLU A 455 -29.24 54.06 25.97
C GLU A 455 -29.81 55.04 24.92
N ASN A 456 -28.95 55.86 24.31
CA ASN A 456 -29.32 56.82 23.26
C ASN A 456 -29.43 56.20 21.85
N GLY A 457 -29.34 54.87 21.74
CA GLY A 457 -29.33 54.15 20.46
C GLY A 457 -27.99 54.18 19.73
N TYR A 458 -26.92 54.71 20.35
CA TYR A 458 -25.57 54.63 19.80
C TYR A 458 -25.07 53.19 19.82
N ILE A 459 -24.56 52.75 18.67
CA ILE A 459 -23.95 51.43 18.50
C ILE A 459 -22.44 51.61 18.38
N LEU A 460 -21.71 51.00 19.30
CA LEU A 460 -20.25 50.95 19.30
C LEU A 460 -19.77 49.56 18.91
N ASP A 461 -18.82 49.47 17.99
CA ASP A 461 -18.17 48.20 17.70
C ASP A 461 -17.18 47.89 18.83
N LEU A 462 -17.47 46.84 19.59
CA LEU A 462 -16.66 46.38 20.72
C LEU A 462 -15.92 45.07 20.41
N THR A 463 -15.91 44.63 19.15
CA THR A 463 -15.37 43.32 18.73
C THR A 463 -13.93 43.08 19.20
N ARG A 464 -13.14 44.14 19.28
CA ARG A 464 -11.72 44.12 19.70
C ARG A 464 -11.52 44.39 21.19
N ASP A 465 -12.56 44.88 21.86
CA ASP A 465 -12.50 45.36 23.24
C ASP A 465 -13.18 44.39 24.22
N VAL A 466 -13.96 43.42 23.72
CA VAL A 466 -14.55 42.33 24.50
C VAL A 466 -13.56 41.19 24.75
N GLU A 467 -13.69 40.55 25.89
CA GLU A 467 -13.03 39.28 26.19
C GLU A 467 -13.85 38.11 25.62
N TRP A 468 -13.21 37.29 24.80
CA TRP A 468 -13.83 36.15 24.15
C TRP A 468 -13.47 34.84 24.85
N THR A 469 -14.48 34.06 25.17
CA THR A 469 -14.34 32.70 25.71
C THR A 469 -15.13 31.71 24.86
N SER A 470 -14.64 30.47 24.77
CA SER A 470 -15.35 29.35 24.16
C SER A 470 -15.68 28.33 25.24
N SER A 471 -16.85 27.70 25.18
CA SER A 471 -17.18 26.56 26.03
C SER A 471 -16.24 25.36 25.80
N ASP A 472 -15.69 25.25 24.57
CA ASP A 472 -14.71 24.24 24.18
C ASP A 472 -13.75 24.85 23.15
N VAL A 473 -12.48 25.01 23.55
CA VAL A 473 -11.41 25.61 22.71
C VAL A 473 -10.84 24.64 21.68
N ASP A 474 -11.09 23.34 21.82
CA ASP A 474 -10.69 22.32 20.88
C ASP A 474 -11.71 22.17 19.74
N ILE A 475 -12.96 22.58 19.95
CA ILE A 475 -13.97 22.72 18.89
C ILE A 475 -13.85 24.09 18.21
N ILE A 476 -13.89 25.19 18.98
CA ILE A 476 -13.76 26.56 18.44
C ILE A 476 -12.72 27.34 19.23
N GLN A 477 -11.63 27.67 18.56
CA GLN A 477 -10.55 28.44 19.15
C GLN A 477 -10.69 29.94 18.87
N PRO A 478 -10.72 30.80 19.89
CA PRO A 478 -10.53 32.24 19.71
C PRO A 478 -9.08 32.53 19.28
N ILE A 479 -8.91 33.24 18.15
CA ILE A 479 -7.60 33.66 17.64
C ILE A 479 -7.38 35.19 17.71
N GLY A 480 -8.34 35.91 18.32
CA GLY A 480 -8.24 37.32 18.69
C GLY A 480 -9.00 38.28 17.75
N ASN A 481 -9.35 39.46 18.25
CA ASN A 481 -10.10 40.49 17.52
C ASN A 481 -11.42 40.01 16.89
N GLY A 482 -12.15 39.11 17.59
CA GLY A 482 -13.39 38.51 17.08
C GLY A 482 -13.19 37.45 15.99
N MET A 483 -11.96 37.00 15.75
CA MET A 483 -11.67 35.88 14.84
C MET A 483 -11.62 34.55 15.61
N PHE A 484 -12.15 33.51 14.97
CA PHE A 484 -12.21 32.15 15.49
C PHE A 484 -11.80 31.12 14.44
N ASN A 485 -11.26 29.99 14.88
CA ASN A 485 -11.00 28.83 14.03
C ASN A 485 -11.82 27.64 14.53
N GLY A 486 -12.58 27.01 13.63
CA GLY A 486 -13.14 25.67 13.88
C GLY A 486 -12.02 24.64 13.85
N ARG A 487 -11.75 23.98 14.97
CA ARG A 487 -10.63 23.05 15.16
C ARG A 487 -11.04 21.59 15.16
N THR A 488 -12.23 21.29 15.64
CA THR A 488 -12.79 19.92 15.68
C THR A 488 -14.27 20.01 15.38
N VAL A 489 -14.82 18.97 14.74
CA VAL A 489 -16.26 18.85 14.51
C VAL A 489 -16.98 18.73 15.85
N GLY A 490 -18.06 19.50 16.03
CA GLY A 490 -18.80 19.55 17.28
C GLY A 490 -19.46 20.90 17.53
N THR A 491 -20.09 21.05 18.69
CA THR A 491 -20.78 22.28 19.07
C THR A 491 -20.04 23.01 20.18
N ALA A 492 -19.91 24.33 20.06
CA ALA A 492 -19.33 25.18 21.10
C ALA A 492 -20.06 26.53 21.18
N THR A 493 -20.19 27.04 22.40
CA THR A 493 -20.77 28.34 22.70
C THR A 493 -19.66 29.37 22.83
N LEU A 494 -19.71 30.42 22.01
CA LEU A 494 -18.82 31.57 22.15
C LEU A 494 -19.49 32.65 23.00
N THR A 495 -18.75 33.17 23.97
CA THR A 495 -19.21 34.22 24.89
C THR A 495 -18.30 35.44 24.82
N ALA A 496 -18.87 36.60 24.54
CA ALA A 496 -18.21 37.90 24.60
C ALA A 496 -18.57 38.63 25.90
N THR A 497 -17.56 39.12 26.61
CA THR A 497 -17.72 39.85 27.88
C THR A 497 -17.09 41.23 27.78
N TYR A 498 -17.83 42.27 28.18
CA TYR A 498 -17.32 43.64 28.30
C TYR A 498 -17.83 44.27 29.60
N GLY A 499 -16.94 44.41 30.59
CA GLY A 499 -17.33 44.80 31.95
C GLY A 499 -18.31 43.79 32.55
N ASP A 500 -19.48 44.27 32.98
CA ASP A 500 -20.55 43.44 33.56
C ASP A 500 -21.53 42.86 32.49
N PHE A 501 -21.31 43.15 31.20
CA PHE A 501 -22.19 42.71 30.13
C PHE A 501 -21.62 41.48 29.42
N THR A 502 -22.49 40.49 29.18
CA THR A 502 -22.15 39.25 28.47
C THR A 502 -23.17 38.95 27.37
N VAL A 503 -22.70 38.43 26.24
CA VAL A 503 -23.56 37.87 25.18
C VAL A 503 -22.93 36.58 24.65
N SER A 504 -23.77 35.57 24.38
CA SER A 504 -23.31 34.23 23.97
C SER A 504 -24.09 33.71 22.76
N GLN A 505 -23.47 32.86 21.96
CA GLN A 505 -24.10 32.19 20.81
C GLN A 505 -23.46 30.81 20.55
N ASP A 506 -24.31 29.84 20.21
CA ASP A 506 -23.89 28.48 19.86
C ASP A 506 -23.51 28.37 18.38
N PHE A 507 -22.44 27.63 18.14
CA PHE A 507 -21.89 27.33 16.83
C PHE A 507 -21.73 25.83 16.65
N ASP A 508 -21.99 25.37 15.43
CA ASP A 508 -21.82 23.98 15.01
C ASP A 508 -20.70 23.92 13.96
N VAL A 509 -19.58 23.34 14.32
CA VAL A 509 -18.46 23.09 13.40
C VAL A 509 -18.70 21.74 12.74
N VAL A 510 -18.86 21.73 11.43
CA VAL A 510 -19.00 20.51 10.64
C VAL A 510 -17.82 20.32 9.72
N ALA A 511 -17.62 19.09 9.24
CA ALA A 511 -16.75 18.84 8.12
C ALA A 511 -17.48 19.13 6.79
N GLU A 512 -16.76 19.68 5.82
CA GLU A 512 -17.26 19.92 4.48
C GLU A 512 -16.99 18.70 3.60
N LEU A 513 -17.96 18.29 2.78
CA LEU A 513 -17.75 17.24 1.80
C LEU A 513 -16.78 17.76 0.72
N GLN A 514 -15.62 17.12 0.58
CA GLN A 514 -14.59 17.48 -0.39
C GLN A 514 -14.61 16.59 -1.63
N GLY A 515 -14.94 15.31 -1.44
CA GLY A 515 -14.87 14.32 -2.50
C GLY A 515 -15.89 13.20 -2.33
N LEU A 516 -16.05 12.44 -3.39
CA LEU A 516 -16.79 11.19 -3.42
C LEU A 516 -15.86 10.09 -3.90
N SER A 517 -15.98 8.90 -3.32
CA SER A 517 -15.30 7.69 -3.79
C SER A 517 -16.24 6.49 -3.78
N LEU A 518 -15.93 5.47 -4.58
CA LEU A 518 -16.68 4.23 -4.67
C LEU A 518 -15.86 3.06 -4.17
N ASN A 519 -16.52 2.08 -3.57
CA ASN A 519 -15.97 0.76 -3.29
C ASN A 519 -15.92 -0.13 -4.55
N LEU A 520 -15.36 0.35 -5.66
CA LEU A 520 -15.25 -0.42 -6.90
C LEU A 520 -13.80 -0.89 -7.13
N PRO A 521 -13.42 -2.10 -6.69
CA PRO A 521 -12.07 -2.60 -6.94
C PRO A 521 -11.87 -2.92 -8.44
N HIS A 522 -10.77 -2.43 -9.01
CA HIS A 522 -10.28 -2.73 -10.37
C HIS A 522 -11.14 -2.30 -11.56
N ASN A 523 -12.21 -1.53 -11.34
CA ASN A 523 -13.09 -1.01 -12.41
C ASN A 523 -13.62 -2.12 -13.36
N GLN A 524 -13.82 -3.33 -12.84
CA GLN A 524 -14.27 -4.49 -13.59
C GLN A 524 -15.39 -5.23 -12.85
N ILE A 525 -16.39 -5.69 -13.59
CA ILE A 525 -17.43 -6.60 -13.09
C ILE A 525 -17.55 -7.75 -14.10
N SER A 526 -17.79 -8.96 -13.62
CA SER A 526 -17.97 -10.11 -14.51
C SER A 526 -19.40 -10.17 -15.04
N ARG A 527 -19.60 -10.77 -16.21
CA ARG A 527 -20.95 -11.03 -16.71
C ARG A 527 -21.74 -11.88 -15.70
N GLU A 528 -22.98 -11.49 -15.42
CA GLU A 528 -23.89 -12.09 -14.43
C GLU A 528 -23.45 -11.94 -12.96
N GLU A 529 -22.39 -11.18 -12.68
CA GLU A 529 -21.98 -10.82 -11.32
C GLU A 529 -22.75 -9.59 -10.82
N SER A 530 -23.22 -9.63 -9.57
CA SER A 530 -23.85 -8.49 -8.88
C SER A 530 -22.94 -7.97 -7.78
N ILE A 531 -22.65 -6.67 -7.79
CA ILE A 531 -21.81 -5.99 -6.79
C ILE A 531 -22.57 -4.83 -6.18
N GLN A 532 -22.59 -4.76 -4.85
CA GLN A 532 -23.14 -3.63 -4.12
C GLN A 532 -22.14 -2.46 -4.11
N LEU A 533 -22.44 -1.39 -4.84
CA LEU A 533 -21.68 -0.16 -4.77
C LEU A 533 -22.13 0.66 -3.55
N THR A 534 -21.16 1.20 -2.83
CA THR A 534 -21.31 2.13 -1.72
C THR A 534 -20.56 3.41 -2.06
N LEU A 535 -21.25 4.53 -1.94
CA LEU A 535 -20.68 5.84 -2.17
C LEU A 535 -20.15 6.37 -0.84
N ASN A 536 -18.86 6.66 -0.79
CA ASN A 536 -18.21 7.24 0.37
C ASN A 536 -18.04 8.74 0.16
N GLY A 537 -18.40 9.52 1.18
CA GLY A 537 -18.07 10.94 1.25
C GLY A 537 -16.73 11.14 1.94
N GLU A 538 -15.85 11.91 1.30
CA GLU A 538 -14.56 12.31 1.84
C GLU A 538 -14.67 13.73 2.37
N TYR A 539 -14.42 13.92 3.66
CA TYR A 539 -14.70 15.18 4.34
C TYR A 539 -13.42 15.95 4.70
N SER A 540 -13.56 17.26 4.90
CA SER A 540 -12.44 18.18 5.14
C SER A 540 -11.64 17.95 6.41
N ASP A 541 -12.18 17.17 7.35
CA ASP A 541 -11.49 16.74 8.57
C ASP A 541 -10.69 15.44 8.38
N GLY A 542 -10.67 14.91 7.16
CA GLY A 542 -10.03 13.65 6.79
C GLY A 542 -10.87 12.41 7.09
N SER A 543 -12.09 12.57 7.62
CA SER A 543 -13.01 11.45 7.82
C SER A 543 -13.60 10.97 6.48
N VAL A 544 -13.90 9.67 6.42
CA VAL A 544 -14.63 9.04 5.31
C VAL A 544 -15.88 8.42 5.89
N SER A 545 -17.05 8.77 5.36
CA SER A 545 -18.33 8.21 5.82
C SER A 545 -19.16 7.71 4.64
N VAL A 546 -19.80 6.56 4.82
CA VAL A 546 -20.69 5.98 3.81
C VAL A 546 -21.94 6.86 3.68
N ILE A 547 -22.35 7.14 2.45
CA ILE A 547 -23.58 7.82 2.10
C ILE A 547 -24.59 6.74 1.72
N ASN A 548 -25.71 6.67 2.44
CA ASN A 548 -26.70 5.60 2.27
C ASN A 548 -28.03 6.09 1.66
N GLU A 549 -28.24 7.40 1.57
CA GLU A 549 -29.48 8.02 1.11
C GLU A 549 -29.19 9.21 0.17
N ASP A 550 -30.20 9.61 -0.61
CA ASP A 550 -30.14 10.73 -1.56
C ASP A 550 -29.06 10.59 -2.67
N ILE A 551 -28.68 9.36 -3.01
CA ILE A 551 -27.79 9.08 -4.14
C ILE A 551 -28.61 8.83 -5.40
N VAL A 552 -28.25 9.49 -6.49
CA VAL A 552 -28.79 9.21 -7.82
C VAL A 552 -27.74 8.43 -8.61
N TRP A 553 -28.01 7.14 -8.82
CA TRP A 553 -27.19 6.24 -9.63
C TRP A 553 -27.66 6.25 -11.09
N ASN A 554 -26.72 6.20 -12.02
CA ASN A 554 -26.99 6.07 -13.44
C ASN A 554 -25.90 5.25 -14.14
N SER A 555 -26.31 4.45 -15.13
CA SER A 555 -25.40 3.73 -16.03
C SER A 555 -25.55 4.29 -17.45
N SER A 556 -24.45 4.66 -18.09
CA SER A 556 -24.50 5.19 -19.47
C SER A 556 -24.90 4.13 -20.50
N ASN A 557 -24.68 2.84 -20.19
CA ASN A 557 -24.95 1.73 -21.09
C ASN A 557 -25.58 0.50 -20.36
N PRO A 558 -26.89 0.55 -20.05
CA PRO A 558 -27.61 -0.52 -19.37
C PRO A 558 -27.61 -1.88 -20.08
N GLU A 559 -27.34 -1.93 -21.40
CA GLU A 559 -27.22 -3.20 -22.12
C GLU A 559 -25.97 -3.99 -21.70
N HIS A 560 -24.94 -3.30 -21.22
CA HIS A 560 -23.72 -3.92 -20.74
C HIS A 560 -23.69 -4.02 -19.21
N LEU A 561 -24.13 -2.97 -18.50
CA LEU A 561 -24.14 -2.94 -17.04
C LEU A 561 -25.33 -2.15 -16.53
N THR A 562 -26.18 -2.76 -15.71
CA THR A 562 -27.30 -2.09 -15.04
C THR A 562 -26.92 -1.71 -13.61
N ILE A 563 -27.47 -0.63 -13.09
CA ILE A 563 -27.38 -0.25 -11.67
C ILE A 563 -28.75 0.15 -11.17
N ASP A 564 -29.14 -0.33 -9.98
CA ASP A 564 -30.43 0.03 -9.36
C ASP A 564 -30.33 1.28 -8.45
N GLU A 565 -31.47 1.69 -7.88
CA GLU A 565 -31.55 2.85 -6.99
C GLU A 565 -30.78 2.69 -5.67
N ASN A 566 -30.50 1.44 -5.28
CA ASN A 566 -29.75 1.12 -4.07
C ASN A 566 -28.25 0.94 -4.36
N GLY A 567 -27.79 1.16 -5.60
CA GLY A 567 -26.39 0.99 -5.98
C GLY A 567 -25.98 -0.45 -6.29
N MET A 568 -26.93 -1.38 -6.49
CA MET A 568 -26.62 -2.74 -6.92
C MET A 568 -26.30 -2.75 -8.41
N ALA A 569 -25.03 -2.96 -8.76
CA ALA A 569 -24.56 -3.06 -10.14
C ALA A 569 -24.56 -4.52 -10.60
N LEU A 570 -25.08 -4.79 -11.80
CA LEU A 570 -25.12 -6.11 -12.43
C LEU A 570 -24.46 -6.05 -13.82
N GLY A 571 -23.46 -6.89 -14.05
CA GLY A 571 -22.88 -7.09 -15.38
C GLY A 571 -23.82 -7.89 -16.29
N VAL A 572 -24.25 -7.31 -17.42
CA VAL A 572 -25.21 -7.94 -18.36
C VAL A 572 -24.51 -8.49 -19.61
N LEU A 573 -23.69 -7.67 -20.27
CA LEU A 573 -22.92 -8.05 -21.47
C LEU A 573 -21.51 -7.47 -21.43
N GLU A 574 -20.54 -8.21 -21.96
CA GLU A 574 -19.14 -7.77 -22.06
C GLU A 574 -19.02 -6.45 -22.81
N GLY A 575 -18.28 -5.49 -22.25
CA GLY A 575 -18.14 -4.13 -22.78
C GLY A 575 -17.88 -3.12 -21.66
N GLU A 576 -18.14 -1.85 -21.91
CA GLU A 576 -17.86 -0.78 -20.94
C GLU A 576 -19.12 0.06 -20.70
N SER A 577 -19.32 0.50 -19.46
CA SER A 577 -20.35 1.47 -19.08
C SER A 577 -19.79 2.47 -18.06
N LEU A 578 -20.18 3.73 -18.18
CA LEU A 578 -19.88 4.77 -17.20
C LEU A 578 -20.95 4.73 -16.11
N ILE A 579 -20.54 4.47 -14.87
CA ILE A 579 -21.39 4.61 -13.69
C ILE A 579 -21.23 6.03 -13.16
N THR A 580 -22.37 6.72 -13.03
CA THR A 580 -22.46 8.05 -12.45
C THR A 580 -23.19 7.94 -11.11
N ALA A 581 -22.54 8.37 -10.03
CA ALA A 581 -23.15 8.53 -8.71
C ALA A 581 -23.23 10.02 -8.39
N THR A 582 -24.42 10.55 -8.15
CA THR A 582 -24.63 11.96 -7.81
C THR A 582 -25.22 12.08 -6.41
N TYR A 583 -24.54 12.81 -5.54
CA TYR A 583 -25.01 13.15 -4.20
C TYR A 583 -24.92 14.67 -4.00
N LYS A 584 -26.07 15.32 -3.76
CA LYS A 584 -26.20 16.79 -3.75
C LYS A 584 -25.64 17.41 -5.04
N GLU A 585 -24.60 18.23 -4.94
CA GLU A 585 -23.94 18.89 -6.08
C GLU A 585 -22.67 18.17 -6.54
N HIS A 586 -22.29 17.08 -5.89
CA HIS A 586 -21.11 16.29 -6.23
C HIS A 586 -21.51 15.11 -7.13
N THR A 587 -20.77 14.95 -8.22
CA THR A 587 -20.92 13.83 -9.15
C THR A 587 -19.59 13.10 -9.27
N LEU A 588 -19.65 11.78 -9.13
CA LEU A 588 -18.55 10.87 -9.39
C LEU A 588 -18.88 10.03 -10.62
N GLU A 589 -17.93 9.91 -11.54
CA GLU A 589 -18.06 9.11 -12.75
C GLU A 589 -16.92 8.09 -12.79
N GLU A 590 -17.27 6.80 -12.86
CA GLU A 590 -16.31 5.70 -12.95
C GLU A 590 -16.66 4.81 -14.14
N THR A 591 -15.66 4.56 -15.01
CA THR A 591 -15.84 3.65 -16.14
C THR A 591 -15.65 2.21 -15.66
N VAL A 592 -16.70 1.41 -15.78
CA VAL A 592 -16.73 0.01 -15.38
C VAL A 592 -16.72 -0.88 -16.60
N LYS A 593 -15.79 -1.83 -16.65
CA LYS A 593 -15.69 -2.80 -17.73
C LYS A 593 -16.32 -4.13 -17.34
N VAL A 594 -17.35 -4.54 -18.07
CA VAL A 594 -17.91 -5.88 -17.97
C VAL A 594 -17.04 -6.85 -18.76
N ILE A 595 -16.54 -7.87 -18.07
CA ILE A 595 -15.64 -8.88 -18.62
C ILE A 595 -16.28 -10.27 -18.59
N ALA A 596 -15.71 -11.20 -19.35
CA ALA A 596 -16.06 -12.61 -19.23
C ALA A 596 -15.79 -13.10 -17.79
N PRO A 597 -16.63 -13.98 -17.22
CA PRO A 597 -16.43 -14.50 -15.88
C PRO A 597 -15.11 -15.27 -15.79
N LYS A 598 -14.22 -14.80 -14.91
CA LYS A 598 -12.89 -15.38 -14.68
C LYS A 598 -12.99 -16.46 -13.63
N ILE A 599 -12.10 -17.46 -13.69
CA ILE A 599 -11.95 -18.43 -12.62
C ILE A 599 -11.34 -17.73 -11.39
N VAL A 600 -12.02 -17.82 -10.25
CA VAL A 600 -11.58 -17.23 -8.97
C VAL A 600 -11.21 -18.26 -7.92
N ASP A 601 -11.69 -19.50 -8.09
CA ASP A 601 -11.34 -20.61 -7.22
C ASP A 601 -11.37 -21.94 -8.00
N SER A 602 -10.57 -22.90 -7.57
CA SER A 602 -10.51 -24.22 -8.19
C SER A 602 -10.17 -25.32 -7.19
N TYR A 603 -10.70 -26.51 -7.43
CA TYR A 603 -10.34 -27.73 -6.71
C TYR A 603 -10.02 -28.85 -7.72
N PRO A 604 -8.81 -29.46 -7.67
CA PRO A 604 -7.63 -29.01 -6.93
C PRO A 604 -7.21 -27.57 -7.30
N ARG A 605 -6.41 -26.92 -6.44
CA ARG A 605 -6.01 -25.52 -6.61
C ARG A 605 -5.08 -25.37 -7.81
N PHE A 606 -5.27 -24.34 -8.62
CA PHE A 606 -4.31 -23.88 -9.64
C PHE A 606 -3.73 -22.52 -9.24
N ASN A 607 -2.46 -22.28 -9.52
CA ASN A 607 -1.86 -20.95 -9.36
C ASN A 607 -2.10 -20.06 -10.61
N GLU A 608 -1.67 -18.80 -10.55
CA GLU A 608 -1.84 -17.83 -11.66
C GLU A 608 -1.08 -18.21 -12.94
N GLU A 609 -0.12 -19.14 -12.86
CA GLU A 609 0.65 -19.66 -13.99
C GLU A 609 0.03 -20.93 -14.60
N GLY A 610 -1.11 -21.39 -14.07
CA GLY A 610 -1.78 -22.60 -14.53
C GLY A 610 -1.18 -23.90 -14.01
N VAL A 611 -0.35 -23.83 -12.96
CA VAL A 611 0.22 -25.00 -12.29
C VAL A 611 -0.75 -25.49 -11.22
N MET A 612 -1.13 -26.76 -11.30
CA MET A 612 -1.94 -27.41 -10.28
C MET A 612 -1.10 -27.61 -9.02
N ILE A 613 -1.59 -27.11 -7.89
CA ILE A 613 -0.92 -27.19 -6.60
C ILE A 613 -1.54 -28.30 -5.77
N LEU A 614 -0.71 -29.27 -5.37
CA LEU A 614 -1.07 -30.32 -4.43
C LEU A 614 -0.24 -30.13 -3.16
N ASP A 615 -0.86 -30.12 -2.01
CA ASP A 615 -0.12 -30.17 -0.74
C ASP A 615 0.27 -31.63 -0.42
N GLU A 616 1.53 -31.84 -0.06
CA GLU A 616 2.07 -33.16 0.27
C GLU A 616 1.29 -33.82 1.43
N GLY A 617 1.01 -35.11 1.30
CA GLY A 617 0.22 -35.92 2.23
C GLY A 617 -1.30 -35.71 2.19
N VAL A 618 -1.81 -34.75 1.39
CA VAL A 618 -3.24 -34.50 1.27
C VAL A 618 -3.86 -35.40 0.20
N ASN A 619 -5.02 -35.99 0.52
CA ASN A 619 -5.84 -36.76 -0.42
C ASN A 619 -6.77 -35.82 -1.19
N TYR A 620 -6.67 -35.85 -2.52
CA TYR A 620 -7.55 -35.16 -3.45
C TYR A 620 -8.45 -36.19 -4.14
N ASP A 621 -9.67 -35.81 -4.46
CA ASP A 621 -10.53 -36.64 -5.31
C ASP A 621 -9.87 -36.78 -6.69
N ALA A 622 -9.59 -38.02 -7.10
CA ALA A 622 -8.82 -38.27 -8.31
C ALA A 622 -9.54 -37.87 -9.60
N PHE A 623 -10.86 -37.77 -9.56
CA PHE A 623 -11.68 -37.66 -10.77
C PHE A 623 -12.53 -36.41 -10.83
N LYS A 624 -12.44 -35.52 -9.83
CA LYS A 624 -13.31 -34.35 -9.74
C LYS A 624 -12.50 -33.07 -9.75
N PHE A 625 -12.75 -32.28 -10.79
CA PHE A 625 -12.26 -30.91 -10.89
C PHE A 625 -13.44 -29.96 -10.78
N SER A 626 -13.36 -28.94 -9.93
CA SER A 626 -14.36 -27.88 -9.89
C SER A 626 -13.71 -26.51 -10.04
N PHE A 627 -14.34 -25.63 -10.80
CA PHE A 627 -13.88 -24.27 -11.03
C PHE A 627 -15.02 -23.32 -10.74
N THR A 628 -14.81 -22.42 -9.79
CA THR A 628 -15.78 -21.39 -9.44
C THR A 628 -15.37 -20.11 -10.16
N ARG A 629 -16.31 -19.56 -10.92
CA ARG A 629 -16.15 -18.31 -11.64
C ARG A 629 -16.54 -17.12 -10.75
N SER A 630 -16.07 -15.94 -11.10
CA SER A 630 -16.34 -14.67 -10.41
C SER A 630 -17.82 -14.31 -10.27
N ASN A 631 -18.70 -14.88 -11.09
CA ASN A 631 -20.16 -14.74 -10.95
C ASN A 631 -20.80 -15.79 -10.01
N GLY A 632 -20.00 -16.59 -9.29
CA GLY A 632 -20.45 -17.62 -8.36
C GLY A 632 -20.89 -18.93 -9.01
N VAL A 633 -20.80 -19.08 -10.33
CA VAL A 633 -21.11 -20.34 -11.01
C VAL A 633 -19.93 -21.31 -10.84
N THR A 634 -20.20 -22.49 -10.30
CA THR A 634 -19.23 -23.59 -10.21
C THR A 634 -19.44 -24.63 -11.30
N GLU A 635 -18.44 -24.79 -12.15
CA GLU A 635 -18.37 -25.83 -13.17
C GLU A 635 -17.67 -27.06 -12.57
N VAL A 636 -18.31 -28.23 -12.62
CA VAL A 636 -17.74 -29.50 -12.14
C VAL A 636 -17.48 -30.42 -13.31
N TYR A 637 -16.26 -30.91 -13.43
CA TYR A 637 -15.83 -31.86 -14.44
C TYR A 637 -15.44 -33.16 -13.74
N GLU A 638 -16.18 -34.22 -14.06
CA GLU A 638 -15.85 -35.58 -13.66
C GLU A 638 -15.16 -36.31 -14.82
N VAL A 639 -14.04 -36.96 -14.55
CA VAL A 639 -13.28 -37.71 -15.57
C VAL A 639 -13.48 -39.21 -15.37
N GLU A 640 -13.66 -39.98 -16.45
CA GLU A 640 -14.04 -41.40 -16.37
C GLU A 640 -12.92 -42.32 -15.84
N GLU A 641 -13.24 -43.16 -14.84
CA GLU A 641 -12.39 -44.15 -14.14
C GLU A 641 -11.47 -45.00 -15.03
N LYS A 642 -11.89 -45.35 -16.25
CA LYS A 642 -11.20 -46.34 -17.10
C LYS A 642 -10.11 -45.77 -18.01
N PHE A 643 -9.98 -44.45 -18.07
CA PHE A 643 -9.13 -43.82 -19.09
C PHE A 643 -7.85 -43.22 -18.54
N HIS A 644 -7.68 -43.11 -17.22
CA HIS A 644 -6.41 -42.64 -16.70
C HIS A 644 -5.36 -43.75 -16.59
N SER A 645 -4.24 -43.54 -17.29
CA SER A 645 -2.97 -44.11 -16.89
C SER A 645 -2.19 -43.03 -16.15
N PHE A 646 -2.40 -42.88 -14.84
CA PHE A 646 -1.40 -42.24 -13.96
C PHE A 646 -0.19 -43.18 -13.76
N SER A 647 0.11 -44.05 -14.73
CA SER A 647 1.26 -44.95 -14.70
C SER A 647 2.55 -44.19 -14.44
N ASP A 648 2.63 -42.96 -14.93
CA ASP A 648 3.83 -42.15 -14.82
C ASP A 648 3.99 -41.64 -13.38
N PHE A 649 2.94 -41.12 -12.74
CA PHE A 649 2.97 -40.78 -11.30
C PHE A 649 3.34 -41.99 -10.42
N ASN A 650 2.78 -43.16 -10.71
CA ASN A 650 3.04 -44.37 -9.94
C ASN A 650 4.43 -45.01 -10.19
N THR A 651 5.16 -44.61 -11.23
CA THR A 651 6.47 -45.18 -11.57
C THR A 651 7.61 -44.18 -11.47
N ASN A 652 7.30 -42.89 -11.51
CA ASN A 652 8.26 -41.82 -11.32
C ASN A 652 8.74 -41.82 -9.89
N ARG A 653 10.07 -41.83 -9.80
CA ARG A 653 10.79 -41.70 -8.55
C ARG A 653 11.76 -40.56 -8.70
N ASP A 654 11.91 -39.77 -7.66
CA ASP A 654 12.93 -38.73 -7.67
C ASP A 654 14.33 -39.38 -7.55
N ALA A 655 15.40 -38.57 -7.48
CA ALA A 655 16.78 -39.05 -7.37
C ALA A 655 17.05 -39.96 -6.14
N SER A 656 16.11 -40.04 -5.20
CA SER A 656 16.07 -40.85 -3.98
C SER A 656 15.48 -42.23 -4.18
N ASN A 657 14.94 -42.51 -5.37
CA ASN A 657 14.13 -43.70 -5.61
C ASN A 657 12.82 -43.73 -4.77
N ILE A 658 12.34 -42.59 -4.27
CA ILE A 658 11.03 -42.44 -3.58
C ILE A 658 9.98 -42.03 -4.62
N GLN A 659 8.77 -42.58 -4.51
CA GLN A 659 7.69 -42.30 -5.45
C GLN A 659 7.14 -40.88 -5.23
N ILE A 660 7.05 -40.09 -6.30
CA ILE A 660 6.79 -38.63 -6.20
C ILE A 660 5.28 -38.30 -6.07
N GLY A 661 4.40 -39.24 -6.38
CA GLY A 661 2.98 -39.18 -6.06
C GLY A 661 2.25 -40.49 -6.34
N GLN A 662 1.01 -40.60 -5.88
CA GLN A 662 0.21 -41.80 -6.13
C GLN A 662 -1.22 -41.51 -6.47
N LEU A 663 -1.71 -42.33 -7.39
CA LEU A 663 -3.13 -42.58 -7.56
C LEU A 663 -3.50 -43.89 -6.86
N ASP A 664 -4.33 -43.81 -5.83
CA ASP A 664 -4.94 -44.98 -5.23
C ASP A 664 -6.36 -45.17 -5.77
N LEU A 665 -6.48 -46.06 -6.76
CA LEU A 665 -7.77 -46.44 -7.37
C LEU A 665 -8.62 -47.35 -6.48
N LYS A 666 -8.10 -47.79 -5.33
CA LYS A 666 -8.75 -48.77 -4.45
C LYS A 666 -8.93 -48.27 -3.01
N ALA A 667 -8.70 -46.99 -2.76
CA ALA A 667 -8.97 -46.40 -1.46
C ALA A 667 -10.45 -46.64 -1.08
N GLU A 668 -10.71 -46.90 0.20
CA GLU A 668 -12.01 -47.33 0.70
C GLU A 668 -13.12 -46.31 0.42
N ASP A 669 -12.78 -45.01 0.44
CA ASP A 669 -13.68 -43.88 0.20
C ASP A 669 -13.76 -43.45 -1.28
N GLY A 670 -13.16 -44.24 -2.17
CA GLY A 670 -13.09 -43.97 -3.61
C GLY A 670 -11.71 -43.48 -4.08
N PRO A 671 -11.51 -43.34 -5.39
CA PRO A 671 -10.18 -43.09 -5.95
C PRO A 671 -9.60 -41.74 -5.56
N VAL A 672 -8.38 -41.73 -5.03
CA VAL A 672 -7.69 -40.51 -4.55
C VAL A 672 -6.35 -40.28 -5.21
N MET A 673 -6.03 -39.01 -5.43
CA MET A 673 -4.68 -38.53 -5.75
C MET A 673 -4.01 -38.06 -4.46
N ILE A 674 -2.76 -38.49 -4.24
CA ILE A 674 -1.96 -38.13 -3.07
C ILE A 674 -0.68 -37.43 -3.55
N GLY A 675 -0.46 -36.19 -3.10
CA GLY A 675 0.82 -35.50 -3.28
C GLY A 675 1.87 -36.14 -2.37
N ALA A 676 2.99 -36.62 -2.90
CA ALA A 676 3.95 -37.39 -2.11
C ALA A 676 5.34 -36.78 -1.97
N ARG A 677 5.78 -35.93 -2.92
CA ARG A 677 7.01 -35.14 -2.76
C ARG A 677 7.04 -33.92 -3.67
N ALA A 678 7.57 -32.81 -3.14
CA ALA A 678 7.89 -31.62 -3.91
C ALA A 678 8.90 -31.91 -5.05
N GLY A 679 8.45 -31.87 -6.30
CA GLY A 679 9.34 -32.01 -7.46
C GLY A 679 8.75 -32.55 -8.77
N GLU A 680 7.55 -33.16 -8.76
CA GLU A 680 6.85 -33.43 -10.04
C GLU A 680 6.40 -32.12 -10.67
N THR A 681 6.57 -32.02 -11.99
CA THR A 681 6.20 -30.83 -12.77
C THR A 681 4.97 -31.04 -13.64
N GLU A 682 4.47 -32.27 -13.84
CA GLU A 682 3.42 -32.55 -14.83
C GLU A 682 2.46 -33.71 -14.45
N LEU A 683 1.18 -33.59 -14.82
CA LEU A 683 0.14 -34.61 -14.69
C LEU A 683 -0.56 -34.84 -16.04
N LYS A 684 -0.76 -36.10 -16.41
CA LYS A 684 -1.44 -36.50 -17.64
C LYS A 684 -2.89 -36.96 -17.41
N ILE A 685 -3.84 -36.25 -18.00
CA ILE A 685 -5.28 -36.48 -17.95
C ILE A 685 -5.74 -37.04 -19.29
N TYR A 686 -6.41 -38.20 -19.31
CA TYR A 686 -6.87 -38.83 -20.54
C TYR A 686 -8.33 -38.48 -20.84
N LYS A 687 -8.66 -38.31 -22.13
CA LYS A 687 -10.02 -37.98 -22.59
C LYS A 687 -10.70 -36.81 -21.87
N ALA A 688 -9.95 -35.78 -21.50
CA ALA A 688 -10.52 -34.52 -21.00
C ALA A 688 -11.51 -33.97 -22.04
N SER A 689 -12.73 -33.59 -21.62
CA SER A 689 -13.71 -32.98 -22.54
C SER A 689 -13.16 -31.68 -23.13
N VAL A 690 -13.66 -31.26 -24.29
CA VAL A 690 -13.21 -30.02 -24.94
C VAL A 690 -13.51 -28.82 -24.03
N GLU A 691 -14.62 -28.86 -23.31
CA GLU A 691 -15.02 -27.84 -22.33
C GLU A 691 -14.02 -27.77 -21.16
N PHE A 692 -13.62 -28.92 -20.60
CA PHE A 692 -12.63 -28.96 -19.53
C PHE A 692 -11.25 -28.47 -20.01
N GLN A 693 -10.85 -28.87 -21.22
CA GLN A 693 -9.62 -28.36 -21.83
C GLN A 693 -9.65 -26.84 -22.02
N GLN A 694 -10.81 -26.27 -22.36
CA GLN A 694 -10.93 -24.82 -22.53
C GLN A 694 -10.72 -24.06 -21.22
N VAL A 695 -11.16 -24.63 -20.08
CA VAL A 695 -10.87 -24.12 -18.73
C VAL A 695 -9.37 -24.20 -18.43
N LEU A 696 -8.71 -25.31 -18.77
CA LEU A 696 -7.26 -25.45 -18.62
C LEU A 696 -6.46 -24.46 -19.50
N VAL A 697 -6.98 -24.10 -20.68
CA VAL A 697 -6.39 -23.03 -21.52
C VAL A 697 -6.55 -21.67 -20.86
N GLU A 698 -7.72 -21.38 -20.28
CA GLU A 698 -7.99 -20.14 -19.55
C GLU A 698 -7.02 -19.94 -18.38
N LEU A 699 -6.74 -21.01 -17.64
CA LEU A 699 -5.78 -21.02 -16.53
C LEU A 699 -4.31 -20.96 -16.99
N GLY A 700 -4.01 -21.13 -18.28
CA GLY A 700 -2.64 -21.23 -18.77
C GLY A 700 -1.98 -22.59 -18.56
N ALA A 701 -2.71 -23.57 -17.99
CA ALA A 701 -2.22 -24.93 -17.76
C ALA A 701 -1.86 -25.64 -19.08
N ILE A 702 -2.56 -25.32 -20.17
CA ILE A 702 -2.28 -25.83 -21.53
C ILE A 702 -2.41 -24.73 -22.59
N LYS A 703 -1.75 -24.90 -23.74
CA LYS A 703 -1.71 -23.87 -24.80
C LYS A 703 -2.98 -23.77 -25.64
N SER A 704 -3.69 -24.87 -25.84
CA SER A 704 -4.90 -24.93 -26.69
C SER A 704 -5.70 -26.19 -26.41
N ALA A 705 -7.02 -26.11 -26.53
CA ALA A 705 -7.91 -27.27 -26.53
C ALA A 705 -7.85 -28.00 -27.89
N SER A 706 -8.05 -29.32 -27.88
CA SER A 706 -8.14 -30.16 -29.07
C SER A 706 -9.44 -30.96 -29.05
N ASP A 707 -10.04 -31.14 -30.23
CA ASP A 707 -11.22 -32.00 -30.41
C ASP A 707 -10.88 -33.50 -30.36
N TYR A 708 -9.59 -33.87 -30.52
CA TYR A 708 -9.10 -35.25 -30.58
C TYR A 708 -7.80 -35.54 -29.79
N PRO A 709 -7.63 -35.13 -28.52
CA PRO A 709 -6.48 -35.55 -27.73
C PRO A 709 -6.79 -36.89 -27.05
N ASP A 710 -5.91 -37.88 -27.25
CA ASP A 710 -5.92 -39.09 -26.43
C ASP A 710 -5.63 -38.74 -24.95
N SER A 711 -4.88 -37.67 -24.70
CA SER A 711 -4.53 -37.14 -23.37
C SER A 711 -4.07 -35.69 -23.40
N VAL A 712 -4.17 -35.01 -22.26
CA VAL A 712 -3.72 -33.64 -21.96
C VAL A 712 -2.73 -33.70 -20.81
N THR A 713 -1.63 -32.96 -20.88
CA THR A 713 -0.65 -32.84 -19.80
C THR A 713 -0.74 -31.44 -19.20
N ILE A 714 -0.92 -31.35 -17.88
CA ILE A 714 -0.95 -30.09 -17.13
C ILE A 714 0.27 -30.00 -16.20
N PRO A 715 0.79 -28.82 -15.90
CA PRO A 715 1.86 -28.70 -14.93
C PRO A 715 1.33 -28.89 -13.51
N VAL A 716 2.16 -29.49 -12.65
CA VAL A 716 1.87 -29.74 -11.23
C VAL A 716 3.01 -29.23 -10.38
N GLU A 717 2.70 -28.77 -9.18
CA GLU A 717 3.67 -28.50 -8.13
C GLU A 717 3.13 -29.14 -6.85
N VAL A 718 3.91 -30.02 -6.25
CA VAL A 718 3.62 -30.53 -4.92
C VAL A 718 4.32 -29.62 -3.92
N LYS A 719 3.57 -28.99 -3.02
CA LYS A 719 4.16 -28.16 -1.95
C LYS A 719 4.56 -29.02 -0.77
N ASP A 720 5.81 -28.82 -0.35
CA ASP A 720 6.37 -29.43 0.84
C ASP A 720 5.51 -29.11 2.07
N ASN A 721 5.20 -30.13 2.86
CA ASN A 721 4.32 -29.99 4.02
C ASN A 721 5.07 -30.37 5.30
N ALA A 722 5.42 -29.38 6.13
CA ALA A 722 6.13 -29.61 7.38
C ALA A 722 5.36 -30.47 8.41
N ASN A 723 4.06 -30.69 8.19
CA ASN A 723 3.21 -31.58 8.99
C ASN A 723 3.13 -33.01 8.41
N VAL A 724 3.98 -33.38 7.46
CA VAL A 724 4.16 -34.77 7.02
C VAL A 724 5.55 -35.30 7.35
N TYR A 725 5.69 -36.61 7.31
CA TYR A 725 6.97 -37.29 7.47
C TYR A 725 7.68 -37.33 6.15
N GLN A 726 8.98 -37.08 6.17
CA GLN A 726 9.71 -36.94 4.93
C GLN A 726 11.15 -37.42 5.07
N TRP A 727 11.58 -38.23 4.11
CA TRP A 727 12.96 -38.63 3.99
C TRP A 727 13.76 -37.57 3.25
N HIS A 728 14.71 -36.95 3.94
CA HIS A 728 15.65 -36.01 3.35
C HIS A 728 16.91 -36.72 2.91
N ARG A 729 17.22 -36.61 1.61
CA ARG A 729 18.54 -36.99 1.08
C ARG A 729 19.52 -35.91 1.47
N LEU A 730 20.47 -36.23 2.33
CA LEU A 730 21.50 -35.26 2.70
C LEU A 730 22.73 -35.46 1.81
N PRO A 731 23.20 -34.38 1.15
CA PRO A 731 24.35 -34.47 0.26
C PRO A 731 25.60 -34.86 1.05
N LEU A 732 26.57 -35.42 0.34
CA LEU A 732 27.86 -35.78 0.92
C LEU A 732 28.52 -34.53 1.54
N ASN A 733 29.09 -34.67 2.75
CA ASN A 733 29.81 -33.59 3.41
C ASN A 733 30.98 -33.08 2.53
N ASP A 734 31.19 -31.76 2.50
CA ASP A 734 32.15 -31.11 1.60
C ASP A 734 33.61 -31.55 1.84
N SER A 735 33.98 -31.91 3.06
CA SER A 735 35.30 -32.47 3.35
C SER A 735 35.53 -33.84 2.71
N ILE A 736 34.48 -34.67 2.63
CA ILE A 736 34.53 -35.97 1.94
C ILE A 736 34.57 -35.76 0.43
N LYS A 737 33.80 -34.80 -0.11
CA LYS A 737 33.92 -34.40 -1.53
C LYS A 737 35.33 -33.93 -1.86
N ALA A 738 35.93 -33.07 -1.03
CA ALA A 738 37.29 -32.59 -1.23
C ALA A 738 38.33 -33.71 -1.19
N VAL A 739 38.19 -34.69 -0.28
CA VAL A 739 39.04 -35.90 -0.28
C VAL A 739 38.90 -36.64 -1.60
N LYS A 740 37.68 -36.89 -2.07
CA LYS A 740 37.41 -37.57 -3.34
C LYS A 740 37.99 -36.81 -4.55
N GLU A 741 37.75 -35.51 -4.65
CA GLU A 741 38.26 -34.64 -5.73
C GLU A 741 39.79 -34.56 -5.76
N SER A 742 40.46 -34.77 -4.61
CA SER A 742 41.92 -34.82 -4.55
C SER A 742 42.53 -36.10 -5.12
N LEU A 743 41.73 -37.17 -5.32
CA LEU A 743 42.21 -38.45 -5.83
C LEU A 743 42.40 -38.41 -7.35
N THR A 744 43.64 -38.54 -7.82
CA THR A 744 43.95 -38.54 -9.26
C THR A 744 43.74 -39.92 -9.92
N ASN A 745 43.85 -40.99 -9.13
CA ASN A 745 43.54 -42.39 -9.48
C ASN A 745 43.04 -43.07 -8.19
N GLY A 746 41.84 -43.66 -8.16
CA GLY A 746 41.31 -44.33 -6.97
C GLY A 746 39.85 -43.97 -6.68
N SER A 747 39.24 -44.67 -5.72
CA SER A 747 37.87 -44.43 -5.25
C SER A 747 37.86 -44.24 -3.74
N LEU A 748 36.89 -43.48 -3.23
CA LEU A 748 36.58 -43.44 -1.81
C LEU A 748 35.37 -44.35 -1.57
N GLU A 749 35.43 -45.24 -0.59
CA GLU A 749 34.37 -46.19 -0.26
C GLU A 749 33.94 -45.98 1.19
N LEU A 750 32.63 -45.87 1.46
CA LEU A 750 32.10 -45.96 2.82
C LEU A 750 32.10 -47.43 3.24
N ILE A 751 33.07 -47.82 4.07
CA ILE A 751 33.24 -49.24 4.43
C ILE A 751 32.26 -49.63 5.53
N GLN A 752 32.18 -48.85 6.61
CA GLN A 752 31.40 -49.21 7.80
C GLN A 752 30.81 -47.96 8.43
N ALA A 753 29.58 -48.04 8.92
CA ALA A 753 29.00 -47.12 9.87
C ALA A 753 28.64 -47.85 11.17
N THR A 754 28.59 -47.11 12.28
CA THR A 754 28.22 -47.67 13.59
C THR A 754 27.73 -46.57 14.52
N VAL A 755 26.81 -46.88 15.41
CA VAL A 755 26.30 -45.95 16.42
C VAL A 755 27.22 -45.93 17.64
N SER A 756 27.44 -44.73 18.17
CA SER A 756 28.09 -44.54 19.47
C SER A 756 27.49 -43.30 20.12
N GLY A 757 26.82 -43.49 21.26
CA GLY A 757 26.02 -42.43 21.87
C GLY A 757 24.87 -41.98 20.96
N ASP A 758 24.76 -40.68 20.75
CA ASP A 758 23.72 -40.00 19.96
C ASP A 758 24.08 -39.80 18.48
N ALA A 759 25.06 -40.56 17.97
CA ALA A 759 25.62 -40.30 16.66
C ALA A 759 26.01 -41.55 15.87
N VAL A 760 25.96 -41.42 14.54
CA VAL A 760 26.44 -42.43 13.59
C VAL A 760 27.84 -42.05 13.10
N TYR A 761 28.81 -42.90 13.35
CA TYR A 761 30.19 -42.74 12.89
C TYR A 761 30.41 -43.51 11.59
N ARG A 762 30.72 -42.81 10.50
CA ARG A 762 30.89 -43.36 9.15
C ARG A 762 32.37 -43.40 8.79
N PHE A 763 32.89 -44.58 8.46
CA PHE A 763 34.30 -44.83 8.19
C PHE A 763 34.56 -45.05 6.70
N TRP A 764 35.37 -44.17 6.13
CA TRP A 764 35.63 -44.07 4.70
C TRP A 764 37.06 -44.50 4.39
N GLN A 765 37.26 -45.33 3.37
CA GLN A 765 38.60 -45.74 2.96
C GLN A 765 38.85 -45.44 1.49
N VAL A 766 40.04 -44.92 1.20
CA VAL A 766 40.53 -44.73 -0.18
C VAL A 766 41.07 -46.05 -0.74
N ASP A 767 40.62 -46.43 -1.93
CA ASP A 767 41.02 -47.63 -2.67
C ASP A 767 41.58 -47.29 -4.07
N GLY A 768 42.31 -48.20 -4.71
CA GLY A 768 42.75 -48.08 -6.11
C GLY A 768 44.08 -47.34 -6.40
N LEU A 769 44.86 -46.94 -5.38
CA LEU A 769 46.15 -46.25 -5.52
C LEU A 769 47.39 -47.17 -5.56
N GLY A 770 47.22 -48.50 -5.64
CA GLY A 770 48.32 -49.47 -5.57
C GLY A 770 48.88 -49.71 -4.15
N THR A 771 48.54 -48.85 -3.19
CA THR A 771 48.64 -49.06 -1.73
C THR A 771 47.26 -48.73 -1.13
N LYS A 772 46.90 -49.37 0.00
CA LYS A 772 45.61 -49.08 0.65
C LYS A 772 45.68 -47.70 1.29
N GLY A 773 44.73 -46.83 0.93
CA GLY A 773 44.78 -45.42 1.28
C GLY A 773 44.35 -45.14 2.73
N PRO A 774 44.44 -43.86 3.17
CA PRO A 774 44.06 -43.46 4.52
C PRO A 774 42.58 -43.76 4.82
N LEU A 775 42.31 -44.04 6.10
CA LEU A 775 40.96 -44.16 6.64
C LEU A 775 40.51 -42.82 7.20
N TYR A 776 39.27 -42.43 6.91
CA TYR A 776 38.62 -41.23 7.47
C TYR A 776 37.40 -41.62 8.27
N VAL A 777 36.99 -40.76 9.20
CA VAL A 777 35.74 -40.89 9.94
C VAL A 777 34.99 -39.57 9.94
N THR A 778 33.68 -39.64 9.72
CA THR A 778 32.72 -38.53 9.91
C THR A 778 31.71 -38.92 10.99
N LYS A 779 31.14 -37.92 11.66
CA LYS A 779 30.09 -38.07 12.68
C LYS A 779 28.80 -37.48 12.13
N VAL A 780 27.73 -38.27 12.06
CA VAL A 780 26.37 -37.83 11.70
C VAL A 780 25.54 -37.71 12.97
N THR A 781 24.85 -36.58 13.10
CA THR A 781 23.86 -36.28 14.16
C THR A 781 22.59 -35.74 13.50
N SER A 782 21.55 -35.45 14.28
CA SER A 782 20.34 -34.78 13.77
C SER A 782 20.61 -33.39 13.15
N GLU A 783 21.73 -32.75 13.49
CA GLU A 783 22.19 -31.46 12.94
C GLU A 783 22.99 -31.60 11.62
N GLY A 784 23.32 -32.83 11.21
CA GLY A 784 24.08 -33.13 9.99
C GLY A 784 25.41 -33.84 10.23
N GLU A 785 26.25 -33.87 9.19
CA GLU A 785 27.51 -34.63 9.15
C GLU A 785 28.74 -33.74 9.36
N SER A 786 29.61 -34.13 10.29
CA SER A 786 30.84 -33.43 10.63
C SER A 786 31.93 -33.55 9.55
N GLU A 787 32.92 -32.65 9.61
CA GLU A 787 34.16 -32.75 8.86
C GLU A 787 34.87 -34.11 9.04
N ALA A 788 35.47 -34.61 7.96
CA ALA A 788 36.22 -35.85 7.91
C ALA A 788 37.54 -35.75 8.68
N LYS A 789 37.78 -36.69 9.59
CA LYS A 789 39.03 -36.80 10.36
C LYS A 789 39.79 -38.05 9.94
N VAL A 790 41.11 -37.93 9.76
CA VAL A 790 41.99 -39.08 9.47
C VAL A 790 42.06 -39.99 10.71
N VAL A 791 41.81 -41.28 10.52
CA VAL A 791 42.02 -42.32 11.53
C VAL A 791 43.43 -42.89 11.32
N GLY A 792 44.29 -42.77 12.33
CA GLY A 792 45.72 -43.12 12.27
C GLY A 792 46.00 -44.64 12.23
N LEU A 793 45.55 -45.33 11.19
CA LEU A 793 45.87 -46.74 10.94
C LEU A 793 47.23 -46.88 10.23
N PRO A 794 47.97 -47.98 10.46
CA PRO A 794 49.11 -48.36 9.63
C PRO A 794 48.60 -48.95 8.30
N THR A 795 48.29 -48.10 7.31
CA THR A 795 47.45 -48.47 6.15
C THR A 795 48.16 -49.03 4.93
N GLU A 796 49.45 -49.37 4.91
CA GLU A 796 50.05 -49.80 3.62
C GLU A 796 49.47 -51.14 3.08
N ASP A 797 49.10 -52.10 3.96
CA ASP A 797 48.69 -53.47 3.54
C ASP A 797 47.26 -53.93 3.95
N PHE A 798 46.56 -53.21 4.84
CA PHE A 798 45.30 -53.68 5.45
C PHE A 798 44.08 -52.81 5.05
N LYS A 799 42.96 -53.44 4.64
CA LYS A 799 41.68 -52.79 4.29
C LYS A 799 40.73 -52.92 5.47
N LEU A 800 40.03 -51.86 5.85
CA LEU A 800 38.93 -51.96 6.80
C LEU A 800 37.91 -52.96 6.24
N ARG A 801 37.44 -53.85 7.10
CA ARG A 801 36.37 -54.79 6.77
C ARG A 801 35.13 -54.37 7.53
N ARG A 802 33.99 -54.47 6.85
CA ARG A 802 32.67 -54.31 7.46
C ARG A 802 32.60 -55.20 8.69
N SER A 803 32.58 -54.60 9.87
CA SER A 803 32.11 -55.30 11.05
C SER A 803 30.59 -55.42 10.97
N ARG A 804 30.06 -56.49 11.56
CA ARG A 804 28.61 -56.74 11.64
C ARG A 804 27.95 -56.01 12.83
N MET A 805 28.67 -55.10 13.49
CA MET A 805 28.15 -54.38 14.67
C MET A 805 27.49 -53.08 14.24
N ILE A 806 26.21 -52.94 14.56
CA ILE A 806 25.42 -51.73 14.31
C ILE A 806 25.64 -50.68 15.43
N ASN A 807 25.96 -51.08 16.66
CA ASN A 807 26.13 -50.19 17.81
C ASN A 807 27.34 -50.57 18.70
N SER A 808 27.93 -49.57 19.35
CA SER A 808 28.95 -49.70 20.40
C SER A 808 28.34 -49.60 21.81
N SER A 809 28.90 -50.37 22.75
CA SER A 809 28.35 -50.53 24.09
C SER A 809 28.98 -49.62 25.17
N SER A 810 30.05 -48.88 24.87
CA SER A 810 30.79 -48.12 25.89
C SER A 810 31.63 -46.96 25.31
N ASP A 811 31.06 -46.20 24.37
CA ASP A 811 31.76 -45.08 23.69
C ASP A 811 33.03 -45.48 22.92
N TYR A 812 33.24 -46.78 22.62
CA TYR A 812 34.38 -47.27 21.84
C TYR A 812 33.90 -48.09 20.66
N ILE A 813 34.53 -47.88 19.50
CA ILE A 813 34.20 -48.55 18.26
C ILE A 813 35.25 -49.61 17.97
N PHE A 814 34.81 -50.84 17.70
CA PHE A 814 35.68 -51.95 17.33
C PHE A 814 35.86 -51.97 15.82
N LEU A 815 37.10 -51.88 15.36
CA LEU A 815 37.47 -51.84 13.94
C LEU A 815 38.35 -53.03 13.60
N VAL A 816 38.09 -53.68 12.46
CA VAL A 816 38.88 -54.81 11.97
C VAL A 816 39.39 -54.52 10.57
N THR A 817 40.70 -54.62 10.39
CA THR A 817 41.34 -54.48 9.07
C THR A 817 41.94 -55.81 8.63
N SER A 818 41.92 -56.10 7.34
CA SER A 818 42.39 -57.37 6.77
C SER A 818 43.24 -57.16 5.52
N ASN A 819 44.24 -58.02 5.31
CA ASN A 819 45.08 -58.02 4.11
C ASN A 819 44.64 -59.07 3.07
N HIS A 820 43.45 -59.67 3.22
CA HIS A 820 42.91 -60.73 2.35
C HIS A 820 42.96 -60.46 0.83
N ASP A 821 42.99 -59.19 0.41
CA ASP A 821 43.03 -58.79 -1.00
C ASP A 821 44.46 -58.63 -1.55
N SER A 822 45.49 -58.84 -0.71
CA SER A 822 46.91 -58.64 -1.05
C SER A 822 47.57 -59.96 -1.51
N SER A 823 47.91 -60.05 -2.79
CA SER A 823 48.51 -61.27 -3.35
C SER A 823 49.92 -61.54 -2.82
N GLY A 824 50.17 -62.74 -2.29
CA GLY A 824 51.50 -63.19 -1.86
C GLY A 824 51.85 -62.93 -0.38
N VAL A 825 50.90 -62.44 0.41
CA VAL A 825 51.02 -62.28 1.87
C VAL A 825 50.09 -63.30 2.56
N MET A 826 50.45 -63.78 3.75
CA MET A 826 49.53 -64.60 4.55
C MET A 826 48.36 -63.76 5.03
N ASP A 827 47.14 -64.31 4.89
CA ASP A 827 45.91 -63.71 5.41
C ASP A 827 46.02 -63.43 6.92
N GLU A 828 45.93 -62.16 7.27
CA GLU A 828 45.97 -61.64 8.63
C GLU A 828 44.86 -60.60 8.82
N ASP A 829 44.21 -60.68 9.98
CA ASP A 829 43.22 -59.72 10.46
C ASP A 829 43.77 -59.02 11.71
N LYS A 830 43.65 -57.69 11.76
CA LYS A 830 44.06 -56.84 12.89
C LYS A 830 42.85 -56.10 13.45
N ALA A 831 42.71 -56.12 14.77
CA ALA A 831 41.61 -55.46 15.48
C ALA A 831 42.10 -54.23 16.24
N TYR A 832 41.23 -53.22 16.36
CA TYR A 832 41.53 -51.96 17.04
C TYR A 832 40.34 -51.49 17.89
N ARG A 833 40.64 -50.83 19.01
CA ARG A 833 39.70 -50.04 19.79
C ARG A 833 39.86 -48.58 19.38
N TYR A 834 38.84 -48.01 18.77
CA TYR A 834 38.78 -46.61 18.39
C TYR A 834 37.92 -45.81 19.39
N ASN A 835 38.44 -44.70 19.90
CA ASN A 835 37.68 -43.77 20.71
C ASN A 835 37.22 -42.60 19.84
N PRO A 836 35.91 -42.45 19.56
CA PRO A 836 35.38 -41.44 18.67
C PRO A 836 35.49 -40.01 19.22
N VAL A 837 35.61 -39.83 20.54
CA VAL A 837 35.72 -38.51 21.19
C VAL A 837 37.13 -37.95 21.08
N THR A 838 38.13 -38.77 21.41
CA THR A 838 39.56 -38.40 21.43
C THR A 838 40.28 -38.65 20.11
N GLY A 839 39.73 -39.51 19.26
CA GLY A 839 40.40 -40.00 18.04
C GLY A 839 41.48 -41.06 18.32
N GLU A 840 41.64 -41.50 19.57
CA GLU A 840 42.64 -42.50 19.95
C GLU A 840 42.33 -43.86 19.30
N LEU A 841 43.35 -44.48 18.71
CA LEU A 841 43.27 -45.82 18.11
C LEU A 841 44.29 -46.75 18.75
N LEU A 842 43.82 -47.79 19.43
CA LEU A 842 44.68 -48.76 20.12
C LEU A 842 44.58 -50.15 19.49
N PRO A 843 45.70 -50.78 19.10
CA PRO A 843 45.69 -52.14 18.56
C PRO A 843 45.33 -53.16 19.64
N ILE A 844 44.58 -54.19 19.25
CA ILE A 844 44.19 -55.31 20.10
C ILE A 844 45.04 -56.52 19.69
N PRO A 845 45.97 -56.99 20.53
CA PRO A 845 46.85 -58.10 20.21
C PRO A 845 46.07 -59.42 20.16
N ARG A 846 46.33 -60.18 19.10
CA ARG A 846 45.78 -61.53 18.88
C ARG A 846 46.36 -62.59 19.83
N GLN A 847 47.59 -62.36 20.34
CA GLN A 847 48.31 -63.38 21.11
C GLN A 847 47.60 -63.69 22.44
N GLY A 848 47.14 -64.93 22.59
CA GLY A 848 46.39 -65.38 23.78
C GLY A 848 44.90 -65.57 23.53
N GLU A 849 44.37 -65.10 22.40
CA GLU A 849 43.00 -65.41 21.97
C GLU A 849 42.94 -66.84 21.42
N ARG A 850 41.92 -67.61 21.81
CA ARG A 850 41.76 -69.02 21.40
C ARG A 850 41.21 -69.22 19.99
N GLU A 851 40.89 -68.15 19.26
CA GLU A 851 40.03 -68.20 18.07
C GLU A 851 40.68 -67.61 16.82
N THR A 852 40.26 -68.05 15.63
CA THR A 852 41.06 -67.87 14.40
C THR A 852 40.62 -66.73 13.48
N LYS A 853 39.44 -66.11 13.67
CA LYS A 853 38.90 -65.05 12.79
C LYS A 853 38.10 -63.99 13.54
N TRP A 854 38.47 -62.71 13.44
CA TRP A 854 37.81 -61.59 14.12
C TRP A 854 36.40 -61.29 13.58
N LEU A 855 36.11 -61.55 12.30
CA LEU A 855 34.82 -61.18 11.70
C LEU A 855 33.67 -62.18 11.96
N LYS A 856 33.90 -63.27 12.69
CA LYS A 856 32.92 -64.35 12.89
C LYS A 856 32.22 -64.35 14.26
N LYS A 857 32.49 -63.36 15.13
CA LYS A 857 32.05 -63.35 16.54
C LYS A 857 31.51 -61.99 16.97
N GLY A 858 30.80 -61.99 18.10
CA GLY A 858 30.36 -60.78 18.78
C GLY A 858 31.49 -60.18 19.60
N TYR A 859 31.72 -58.88 19.46
CA TYR A 859 32.69 -58.11 20.25
C TYR A 859 31.98 -56.94 20.87
N VAL A 860 32.24 -56.71 22.14
CA VAL A 860 31.56 -55.69 22.95
C VAL A 860 32.58 -55.08 23.88
N PHE A 861 32.52 -53.78 24.12
CA PHE A 861 33.34 -53.17 25.16
C PHE A 861 32.55 -53.07 26.46
N ALA A 862 33.17 -53.49 27.57
CA ALA A 862 32.64 -53.25 28.90
C ALA A 862 32.70 -51.76 29.25
N LYS A 863 31.94 -51.35 30.26
CA LYS A 863 31.87 -49.94 30.71
C LYS A 863 33.23 -49.37 31.15
N ASN A 864 34.14 -50.25 31.56
CA ASN A 864 35.52 -49.90 31.91
C ASN A 864 36.47 -49.77 30.68
N GLY A 865 35.97 -50.00 29.46
CA GLY A 865 36.69 -49.98 28.19
C GLY A 865 37.37 -51.29 27.79
N ASP A 866 37.27 -52.35 28.59
CA ASP A 866 37.83 -53.67 28.26
C ASP A 866 37.02 -54.38 27.18
N LEU A 867 37.67 -55.19 26.34
CA LEU A 867 36.99 -55.87 25.24
C LEU A 867 36.51 -57.26 25.66
N LEU A 868 35.24 -57.54 25.46
CA LEU A 868 34.65 -58.88 25.56
C LEU A 868 34.62 -59.49 24.15
N SER A 869 35.25 -60.66 24.00
CA SER A 869 35.11 -61.54 22.84
C SER A 869 34.10 -62.63 23.19
N ILE A 870 32.98 -62.63 22.46
CA ILE A 870 31.85 -63.54 22.68
C ILE A 870 31.91 -64.64 21.64
N GLY A 871 32.36 -65.81 22.07
CA GLY A 871 32.44 -66.99 21.25
C GLY A 871 31.26 -67.94 21.38
N SER A 872 31.15 -68.88 20.43
CA SER A 872 30.15 -69.95 20.44
C SER A 872 30.23 -70.91 21.64
N SER A 873 31.28 -70.84 22.47
CA SER A 873 31.50 -71.73 23.61
C SER A 873 32.26 -71.11 24.79
N THR A 874 32.85 -69.93 24.61
CA THR A 874 33.67 -69.25 25.62
C THR A 874 33.55 -67.75 25.46
N ILE A 875 33.57 -67.04 26.59
CA ILE A 875 33.67 -65.59 26.65
C ILE A 875 35.03 -65.27 27.24
N SER A 876 35.77 -64.40 26.54
CA SER A 876 37.08 -63.94 27.00
C SER A 876 37.07 -62.42 27.10
N THR A 877 37.76 -61.88 28.10
CA THR A 877 37.98 -60.44 28.27
C THR A 877 39.42 -60.10 27.95
N TYR A 878 39.63 -59.04 27.18
CA TYR A 878 40.94 -58.44 26.99
C TYR A 878 41.01 -57.15 27.81
N ASN A 879 41.86 -57.18 28.84
CA ASN A 879 42.05 -56.03 29.70
C ASN A 879 43.13 -55.10 29.11
N PHE A 880 42.75 -53.86 28.79
CA PHE A 880 43.68 -52.92 28.16
C PHE A 880 44.75 -52.40 29.11
N LYS A 881 44.53 -52.45 30.43
CA LYS A 881 45.53 -52.04 31.44
C LYS A 881 46.62 -53.08 31.61
N THR A 882 46.27 -54.37 31.61
CA THR A 882 47.24 -55.47 31.79
C THR A 882 47.72 -56.07 30.48
N ALA A 883 47.08 -55.73 29.35
CA ALA A 883 47.34 -56.30 28.02
C ALA A 883 47.27 -57.84 27.99
N GLN A 884 46.29 -58.41 28.69
CA GLN A 884 46.11 -59.86 28.78
C GLN A 884 44.67 -60.30 28.51
N TRP A 885 44.54 -61.47 27.89
CA TRP A 885 43.29 -62.21 27.71
C TRP A 885 42.99 -63.08 28.93
N ASN A 886 41.78 -62.95 29.46
CA ASN A 886 41.26 -63.79 30.56
C ASN A 886 39.97 -64.49 30.11
N GLU A 887 39.86 -65.80 30.35
CA GLU A 887 38.61 -66.54 30.15
C GLU A 887 37.63 -66.16 31.26
N LEU A 888 36.49 -65.59 30.90
CA LEU A 888 35.46 -65.16 31.85
C LEU A 888 34.52 -66.32 32.20
N SER A 889 34.01 -67.02 31.18
CA SER A 889 33.08 -68.14 31.36
C SER A 889 32.99 -69.03 30.12
N LYS A 890 32.54 -70.28 30.30
CA LYS A 890 32.17 -71.20 29.22
C LYS A 890 30.67 -71.08 28.98
N ILE A 891 30.30 -70.26 28.01
CA ILE A 891 28.92 -70.01 27.64
C ILE A 891 28.72 -70.44 26.19
N LYS A 892 27.62 -71.15 25.94
CA LYS A 892 27.14 -71.52 24.61
C LYS A 892 25.98 -70.59 24.24
N GLY A 893 25.93 -70.17 22.99
CA GLY A 893 24.90 -69.28 22.47
C GLY A 893 25.49 -68.24 21.53
N ASP A 894 24.61 -67.47 20.89
CA ASP A 894 24.96 -66.42 19.96
C ASP A 894 24.75 -65.05 20.58
N TYR A 895 25.61 -64.09 20.25
CA TYR A 895 25.49 -62.71 20.70
C TYR A 895 24.16 -62.10 20.22
N VAL A 896 23.45 -61.43 21.13
CA VAL A 896 22.29 -60.60 20.80
C VAL A 896 22.77 -59.15 20.76
N GLN A 897 22.56 -58.49 19.63
CA GLN A 897 22.88 -57.09 19.52
C GLN A 897 21.77 -56.24 20.16
N LEU A 898 22.15 -55.43 21.15
CA LEU A 898 21.22 -54.59 21.92
C LEU A 898 21.56 -53.10 21.75
N PRO A 899 21.00 -52.40 20.76
CA PRO A 899 21.31 -50.99 20.55
C PRO A 899 20.83 -50.07 21.68
N ASN A 900 19.76 -50.43 22.41
CA ASN A 900 19.19 -49.56 23.45
C ASN A 900 19.64 -49.92 24.89
N SER A 901 20.45 -50.98 25.06
CA SER A 901 21.02 -51.33 26.36
C SER A 901 22.54 -51.20 26.36
N HIS A 902 23.06 -50.20 27.09
CA HIS A 902 24.51 -49.97 27.20
C HIS A 902 25.14 -50.66 28.42
N ASP A 903 24.34 -51.11 29.38
CA ASP A 903 24.83 -51.71 30.62
C ASP A 903 24.78 -53.26 30.60
N GLN A 904 24.11 -53.86 29.60
CA GLN A 904 23.93 -55.31 29.51
C GLN A 904 24.11 -55.82 28.08
N ILE A 905 24.53 -57.08 27.96
CA ILE A 905 24.49 -57.83 26.69
C ILE A 905 23.76 -59.15 26.86
N GLY A 906 23.04 -59.53 25.81
CA GLY A 906 22.35 -60.80 25.72
C GLY A 906 23.17 -61.82 24.93
N ILE A 907 23.09 -63.09 25.36
CA ILE A 907 23.54 -64.25 24.60
C ILE A 907 22.37 -65.21 24.55
N LEU A 908 21.84 -65.43 23.35
CA LEU A 908 20.70 -66.30 23.12
C LEU A 908 21.19 -67.73 22.87
N GLU A 909 20.87 -68.64 23.77
CA GLU A 909 21.09 -70.07 23.61
C GLU A 909 19.79 -70.73 23.11
N MET A 910 19.78 -71.15 21.84
CA MET A 910 18.66 -71.91 21.28
C MET A 910 18.74 -73.39 21.68
N PRO A 911 17.58 -74.08 21.78
CA PRO A 911 17.53 -75.51 22.03
C PRO A 911 18.27 -76.31 20.96
N SER A 912 18.90 -77.42 21.34
CA SER A 912 19.52 -78.32 20.38
C SER A 912 18.48 -79.03 19.51
N TYR A 913 18.91 -79.51 18.34
CA TYR A 913 18.09 -80.32 17.43
C TYR A 913 17.42 -81.55 18.10
N ASP A 914 18.05 -82.10 19.14
CA ASP A 914 17.51 -83.24 19.90
C ASP A 914 16.44 -82.85 20.94
N ASN A 915 16.16 -81.55 21.12
CA ASN A 915 15.28 -81.01 22.15
C ASN A 915 14.52 -79.75 21.67
N TYR A 916 13.86 -79.87 20.52
CA TYR A 916 13.18 -78.77 19.81
C TYR A 916 12.10 -78.02 20.61
N PHE A 917 11.51 -78.65 21.63
CA PHE A 917 10.42 -78.08 22.41
C PHE A 917 10.86 -77.40 23.71
N SER A 918 12.17 -77.35 23.98
CA SER A 918 12.65 -76.55 25.10
C SER A 918 12.62 -75.07 24.77
N PRO A 919 12.48 -74.18 25.77
CA PRO A 919 12.59 -72.76 25.55
C PRO A 919 14.02 -72.33 25.21
N PRO A 920 14.20 -71.24 24.44
CA PRO A 920 15.44 -70.50 24.40
C PRO A 920 15.84 -70.02 25.79
N VAL A 921 17.15 -69.92 26.03
CA VAL A 921 17.71 -69.35 27.27
C VAL A 921 18.47 -68.08 26.91
N LEU A 922 18.07 -66.96 27.51
CA LEU A 922 18.80 -65.70 27.45
C LEU A 922 19.81 -65.62 28.59
N LYS A 923 21.09 -65.53 28.26
CA LYS A 923 22.14 -65.22 29.23
C LYS A 923 22.45 -63.74 29.16
N ILE A 924 22.40 -63.09 30.30
CA ILE A 924 22.57 -61.64 30.44
C ILE A 924 23.90 -61.40 31.13
N ILE A 925 24.75 -60.60 30.51
CA ILE A 925 26.02 -60.18 31.09
C ILE A 925 25.93 -58.70 31.41
N ASN A 926 26.14 -58.34 32.67
CA ASN A 926 26.26 -56.96 33.08
C ASN A 926 27.64 -56.43 32.66
N LEU A 927 27.71 -55.35 31.88
CA LEU A 927 28.96 -54.80 31.34
C LEU A 927 29.76 -53.98 32.35
N GLU A 928 29.20 -53.70 33.53
CA GLU A 928 29.88 -53.03 34.64
C GLU A 928 30.49 -54.05 35.62
N THR A 929 29.72 -55.07 36.02
CA THR A 929 30.18 -56.09 36.98
C THR A 929 30.78 -57.34 36.34
N LEU A 930 30.51 -57.57 35.04
CA LEU A 930 30.79 -58.80 34.30
C LEU A 930 30.13 -60.06 34.87
N GLU A 931 29.13 -59.89 35.75
CA GLU A 931 28.32 -60.98 36.26
C GLU A 931 27.38 -61.51 35.17
N ILE A 932 27.19 -62.83 35.15
CA ILE A 932 26.31 -63.53 34.22
C ILE A 932 25.10 -64.05 34.99
N SER A 933 23.90 -63.71 34.50
CA SER A 933 22.64 -64.33 34.90
C SER A 933 22.00 -65.05 33.71
N GLU A 934 21.17 -66.05 33.96
CA GLU A 934 20.44 -66.78 32.91
C GLU A 934 18.94 -66.67 33.17
N GLN A 935 18.17 -66.57 32.09
CA GLN A 935 16.72 -66.54 32.10
C GLN A 935 16.20 -67.43 30.98
N GLU A 936 15.41 -68.43 31.34
CA GLU A 936 14.71 -69.28 30.39
C GLU A 936 13.41 -68.57 29.96
N PHE A 937 13.12 -68.58 28.65
CA PHE A 937 11.82 -68.11 28.16
C PHE A 937 10.74 -69.02 28.73
N MET A 938 9.63 -68.48 29.22
CA MET A 938 8.52 -69.38 29.60
C MET A 938 7.84 -69.93 28.35
N TYR A 939 7.52 -71.22 28.32
CA TYR A 939 6.77 -71.88 27.25
C TYR A 939 5.52 -72.54 27.84
N PRO A 940 4.38 -72.54 27.15
CA PRO A 940 3.22 -73.31 27.61
C PRO A 940 3.52 -74.81 27.50
N GLY A 941 3.33 -75.56 28.58
CA GLY A 941 3.81 -76.94 28.69
C GLY A 941 3.23 -77.97 27.70
N ASP A 942 2.19 -77.62 26.95
CA ASP A 942 1.44 -78.51 26.04
C ASP A 942 1.49 -78.08 24.55
N THR A 943 2.33 -77.10 24.14
CA THR A 943 2.33 -76.66 22.73
C THR A 943 3.08 -77.61 21.79
N THR A 944 2.54 -77.79 20.58
CA THR A 944 3.22 -78.46 19.45
C THR A 944 4.02 -77.47 18.58
N PHE A 945 4.26 -76.25 19.06
CA PHE A 945 4.89 -75.17 18.32
C PHE A 945 6.24 -74.82 18.93
N THR A 946 7.19 -74.40 18.11
CA THR A 946 8.51 -73.97 18.57
C THR A 946 9.02 -72.79 17.75
N CYS A 947 9.99 -72.07 18.32
CA CYS A 947 10.72 -71.02 17.63
C CYS A 947 11.46 -71.58 16.41
N SER A 948 11.26 -70.97 15.25
CA SER A 948 11.75 -71.50 13.98
C SER A 948 13.28 -71.56 13.87
N SER A 949 13.97 -70.50 14.34
CA SER A 949 15.43 -70.41 14.38
C SER A 949 15.86 -69.24 15.28
N ARG A 950 17.17 -69.06 15.48
CA ARG A 950 17.69 -67.93 16.27
C ARG A 950 17.38 -66.57 15.62
N GLU A 951 17.31 -66.52 14.30
CA GLU A 951 17.06 -65.32 13.51
C GLU A 951 15.60 -64.85 13.59
N SER A 952 14.69 -65.71 14.07
CA SER A 952 13.29 -65.35 14.27
C SER A 952 12.96 -64.88 15.68
N VAL A 953 13.92 -64.93 16.61
CA VAL A 953 13.75 -64.42 17.98
C VAL A 953 14.24 -62.98 18.04
N SER A 954 13.39 -62.09 18.54
CA SER A 954 13.76 -60.71 18.84
C SER A 954 13.33 -60.34 20.25
N ILE A 955 14.14 -59.48 20.87
CA ILE A 955 13.95 -59.00 22.24
C ILE A 955 13.65 -57.51 22.16
N ALA A 956 12.55 -57.08 22.75
CA ALA A 956 12.21 -55.68 22.90
C ALA A 956 12.72 -55.21 24.26
N VAL A 957 13.84 -54.47 24.28
CA VAL A 957 14.50 -54.13 25.55
C VAL A 957 13.72 -53.07 26.33
N ARG A 958 13.29 -53.42 27.56
CA ARG A 958 12.74 -52.48 28.56
C ARG A 958 13.86 -51.97 29.48
N ASP A 959 13.52 -51.51 30.69
CA ASP A 959 14.46 -51.08 31.73
C ASP A 959 15.64 -52.05 31.96
N THR A 960 15.41 -53.35 31.83
CA THR A 960 16.46 -54.38 31.87
C THR A 960 16.11 -55.52 30.93
N LEU A 961 17.12 -56.29 30.49
CA LEU A 961 16.92 -57.49 29.67
C LEU A 961 16.00 -58.52 30.32
N GLN A 962 15.92 -58.53 31.67
CA GLN A 962 15.11 -59.50 32.40
C GLN A 962 13.60 -59.24 32.28
N ASN A 963 13.23 -57.96 32.19
CA ASN A 963 11.85 -57.51 32.05
C ASN A 963 11.47 -57.24 30.60
N SER A 964 12.39 -57.51 29.67
CA SER A 964 12.19 -57.27 28.25
C SER A 964 11.04 -58.10 27.71
N GLY A 965 10.36 -57.49 26.76
CA GLY A 965 9.46 -58.19 25.88
C GLY A 965 10.24 -59.06 24.89
N ALA A 966 9.59 -60.08 24.33
CA ALA A 966 10.18 -60.82 23.23
C ALA A 966 9.12 -61.30 22.25
N GLY A 967 9.56 -61.64 21.05
CA GLY A 967 8.70 -62.26 20.05
C GLY A 967 9.46 -63.29 19.24
N CYS A 968 8.74 -64.30 18.76
CA CYS A 968 9.34 -65.37 17.98
C CYS A 968 8.39 -65.96 16.95
N LEU A 969 8.86 -66.18 15.72
CA LEU A 969 8.09 -66.91 14.71
C LEU A 969 8.00 -68.38 15.06
N VAL A 970 6.77 -68.90 15.05
CA VAL A 970 6.50 -70.29 15.38
C VAL A 970 6.27 -71.15 14.14
N THR A 971 6.81 -72.37 14.16
CA THR A 971 6.63 -73.38 13.11
C THR A 971 5.98 -74.65 13.63
N ASP A 972 5.31 -75.41 12.76
CA ASP A 972 4.83 -76.76 13.06
C ASP A 972 5.91 -77.85 12.88
N GLU A 973 5.65 -79.05 13.42
CA GLU A 973 6.59 -80.18 13.50
C GLU A 973 7.09 -80.71 12.14
N MET A 974 6.48 -80.37 11.00
CA MET A 974 6.60 -81.19 9.79
C MET A 974 7.07 -80.44 8.53
N TYR A 975 6.87 -79.12 8.41
CA TYR A 975 7.17 -78.41 7.16
C TYR A 975 8.07 -77.16 7.28
N LYS A 976 8.47 -76.74 8.49
CA LYS A 976 9.20 -75.47 8.72
C LYS A 976 8.47 -74.23 8.16
N ASN A 977 7.17 -74.33 7.91
CA ASN A 977 6.34 -73.20 7.52
C ASN A 977 5.94 -72.44 8.78
N ALA A 978 6.05 -71.12 8.76
CA ALA A 978 5.62 -70.32 9.90
C ALA A 978 4.09 -70.34 9.97
N VAL A 979 3.55 -70.69 11.15
CA VAL A 979 2.10 -70.81 11.40
C VAL A 979 1.56 -69.67 12.27
N GLY A 980 2.46 -68.86 12.82
CA GLY A 980 2.15 -67.75 13.71
C GLY A 980 3.39 -67.21 14.41
N TYR A 981 3.19 -66.56 15.55
CA TYR A 981 4.25 -66.07 16.43
C TYR A 981 3.85 -66.18 17.92
N PHE A 982 4.86 -66.31 18.78
CA PHE A 982 4.74 -66.12 20.22
C PHE A 982 5.12 -64.69 20.59
N LEU A 983 4.34 -64.04 21.45
CA LEU A 983 4.69 -62.77 22.09
C LEU A 983 4.79 -62.93 23.60
N TRP A 984 5.85 -62.40 24.17
CA TRP A 984 6.11 -62.35 25.60
C TRP A 984 6.08 -60.90 26.04
N ASP A 985 5.06 -60.45 26.78
CA ASP A 985 5.08 -59.13 27.42
C ASP A 985 6.30 -58.98 28.33
N SER A 986 6.66 -60.05 29.04
CA SER A 986 7.95 -60.22 29.68
C SER A 986 8.46 -61.63 29.39
N ILE A 987 9.77 -61.79 29.17
CA ILE A 987 10.40 -63.13 29.01
C ILE A 987 10.09 -64.04 30.22
N ALA A 988 9.81 -63.45 31.40
CA ALA A 988 9.44 -64.17 32.62
C ALA A 988 7.96 -64.59 32.70
N GLU A 989 7.12 -64.21 31.73
CA GLU A 989 5.68 -64.50 31.68
C GLU A 989 5.35 -65.51 30.57
N GLU A 990 4.19 -66.17 30.64
CA GLU A 990 3.80 -67.12 29.59
C GLU A 990 3.50 -66.36 28.27
N PRO A 991 3.97 -66.87 27.12
CA PRO A 991 3.75 -66.21 25.86
C PRO A 991 2.35 -66.45 25.34
N GLN A 992 1.87 -65.48 24.59
CA GLN A 992 0.63 -65.55 23.85
C GLN A 992 0.93 -66.08 22.44
N LEU A 993 0.20 -67.13 22.03
CA LEU A 993 0.31 -67.68 20.68
C LEU A 993 -0.70 -67.03 19.75
N HIS A 994 -0.21 -66.33 18.74
CA HIS A 994 -1.03 -65.77 17.67
C HIS A 994 -0.80 -66.54 16.38
N LYS A 995 -1.87 -67.09 15.81
CA LYS A 995 -1.81 -67.81 14.53
C LYS A 995 -2.14 -66.87 13.40
N PHE A 996 -1.46 -67.03 12.26
CA PHE A 996 -1.86 -66.34 11.04
C PHE A 996 -3.27 -66.79 10.60
N ALA A 997 -4.05 -65.88 10.00
CA ALA A 997 -5.42 -66.15 9.60
C ALA A 997 -5.52 -67.27 8.54
N PRO A 998 -6.52 -68.18 8.61
CA PRO A 998 -6.71 -69.21 7.60
C PRO A 998 -7.04 -68.56 6.25
N ASN A 999 -6.29 -68.92 5.19
CA ASN A 999 -6.32 -68.39 3.81
C ASN A 999 -5.34 -67.25 3.48
N THR A 1000 -4.36 -66.96 4.34
CA THR A 1000 -3.30 -66.00 4.01
C THR A 1000 -2.21 -66.60 3.09
N GLY A 1001 -2.16 -67.90 2.82
CA GLY A 1001 -1.06 -68.49 2.04
C GLY A 1001 0.19 -68.71 2.90
N ASP A 1002 1.14 -69.48 2.38
CA ASP A 1002 2.22 -70.06 3.19
C ASP A 1002 3.41 -69.10 3.35
N ILE A 1003 3.86 -68.91 4.59
CA ILE A 1003 5.20 -68.37 4.87
C ILE A 1003 6.18 -69.54 4.74
N LEU A 1004 6.72 -69.70 3.54
CA LEU A 1004 7.62 -70.79 3.17
C LEU A 1004 9.05 -70.46 3.57
N ASN A 1005 9.76 -71.43 4.15
CA ASN A 1005 11.22 -71.44 4.34
C ASN A 1005 11.77 -70.48 5.42
N SER A 1006 12.32 -71.05 6.51
CA SER A 1006 12.76 -70.33 7.72
C SER A 1006 13.95 -69.36 7.58
N ALA A 1007 14.56 -69.23 6.39
CA ALA A 1007 15.76 -68.39 6.20
C ALA A 1007 15.46 -66.95 5.73
N GLU A 1008 14.21 -66.67 5.36
CA GLU A 1008 13.73 -65.35 4.89
C GLU A 1008 12.77 -64.71 5.90
N ASN A 1009 12.71 -65.27 7.11
CA ASN A 1009 11.73 -64.97 8.13
C ASN A 1009 12.44 -64.43 9.37
N TYR A 1010 12.31 -63.13 9.60
CA TYR A 1010 12.80 -62.46 10.79
C TYR A 1010 11.63 -61.97 11.64
N GLY A 1011 11.81 -62.06 12.95
CA GLY A 1011 10.93 -61.50 13.95
C GLY A 1011 11.51 -60.20 14.48
N VAL A 1012 10.71 -59.16 14.66
CA VAL A 1012 11.12 -57.97 15.41
C VAL A 1012 10.06 -57.67 16.44
N ALA A 1013 10.43 -57.68 17.71
CA ALA A 1013 9.56 -57.27 18.80
C ALA A 1013 9.95 -55.86 19.26
N THR A 1014 8.99 -54.97 19.45
CA THR A 1014 9.22 -53.61 19.97
C THR A 1014 8.21 -53.25 21.05
N ILE A 1015 8.57 -52.33 21.94
CA ILE A 1015 7.71 -51.84 23.03
C ILE A 1015 7.02 -50.56 22.56
N LYS A 1016 5.72 -50.48 22.80
CA LYS A 1016 4.89 -49.29 22.61
C LYS A 1016 4.95 -48.39 23.83
N GLU A 1017 4.59 -47.12 23.67
CA GLU A 1017 4.54 -46.16 24.80
C GLU A 1017 3.54 -46.59 25.90
N ASP A 1018 2.50 -47.33 25.55
CA ASP A 1018 1.54 -47.93 26.49
C ASP A 1018 2.08 -49.19 27.21
N GLY A 1019 3.28 -49.66 26.83
CA GLY A 1019 3.97 -50.81 27.41
C GLY A 1019 3.74 -52.13 26.66
N HIS A 1020 2.80 -52.21 25.72
CA HIS A 1020 2.52 -53.43 24.94
C HIS A 1020 3.58 -53.71 23.88
N ILE A 1021 3.59 -54.93 23.33
CA ILE A 1021 4.57 -55.36 22.32
C ILE A 1021 3.96 -55.38 20.94
N ALA A 1022 4.57 -54.62 20.02
CA ALA A 1022 4.38 -54.80 18.59
C ALA A 1022 5.36 -55.84 18.05
N TYR A 1023 4.93 -56.63 17.08
CA TYR A 1023 5.77 -57.61 16.41
C TYR A 1023 5.78 -57.43 14.89
N THR A 1024 6.82 -57.88 14.20
CA THR A 1024 6.86 -57.91 12.74
C THR A 1024 7.33 -59.26 12.22
N ALA A 1025 6.83 -59.68 11.07
CA ALA A 1025 6.91 -61.07 10.63
C ALA A 1025 7.06 -61.25 9.11
N GLY A 1026 8.30 -61.31 8.63
CA GLY A 1026 8.72 -62.11 7.47
C GLY A 1026 8.13 -61.82 6.08
N LYS A 1027 8.58 -62.62 5.11
CA LYS A 1027 8.21 -62.57 3.69
C LYS A 1027 7.16 -63.62 3.36
N ARG A 1028 6.01 -63.19 2.85
CA ARG A 1028 4.86 -64.02 2.44
C ARG A 1028 4.89 -64.26 0.93
N SER A 1029 4.56 -65.48 0.50
CA SER A 1029 4.44 -65.82 -0.92
C SER A 1029 3.01 -66.22 -1.26
N ILE A 1030 2.41 -65.60 -2.28
CA ILE A 1030 1.06 -65.94 -2.76
C ILE A 1030 1.18 -66.45 -4.19
N GLU A 1031 0.79 -67.71 -4.42
CA GLU A 1031 0.65 -68.28 -5.76
C GLU A 1031 -0.59 -67.72 -6.45
N GLN A 1032 -0.41 -67.05 -7.60
CA GLN A 1032 -1.51 -66.64 -8.48
C GLN A 1032 -1.25 -67.16 -9.91
N GLY A 1033 -1.74 -68.36 -10.20
CA GLY A 1033 -1.55 -69.00 -11.51
C GLY A 1033 -0.12 -69.52 -11.69
N ALA A 1034 0.63 -68.97 -12.66
CA ALA A 1034 2.02 -69.37 -12.94
C ALA A 1034 3.08 -68.45 -12.30
N TYR A 1035 2.66 -67.43 -11.55
CA TYR A 1035 3.52 -66.41 -10.94
C TYR A 1035 3.42 -66.49 -9.41
N ILE A 1036 4.56 -66.29 -8.74
CA ILE A 1036 4.66 -66.27 -7.28
C ILE A 1036 4.95 -64.84 -6.88
N ARG A 1037 3.97 -64.15 -6.28
CA ARG A 1037 4.21 -62.82 -5.74
C ARG A 1037 4.70 -62.91 -4.30
N HIS A 1038 5.83 -62.25 -4.04
CA HIS A 1038 6.37 -62.09 -2.70
C HIS A 1038 5.91 -60.76 -2.10
N PHE A 1039 5.59 -60.79 -0.81
CA PHE A 1039 5.16 -59.65 0.00
C PHE A 1039 5.96 -59.63 1.30
N GLU A 1040 6.28 -58.47 1.83
CA GLU A 1040 6.64 -58.33 3.25
C GLU A 1040 5.37 -58.25 4.08
N VAL A 1041 5.37 -58.80 5.29
CA VAL A 1041 4.25 -58.69 6.22
C VAL A 1041 4.72 -58.10 7.54
N ALA A 1042 4.15 -56.96 7.92
CA ALA A 1042 4.19 -56.46 9.28
C ALA A 1042 2.84 -56.74 9.94
N GLU A 1043 2.84 -57.19 11.20
CA GLU A 1043 1.62 -57.49 11.94
C GLU A 1043 1.67 -56.84 13.32
N ILE A 1044 1.06 -55.66 13.43
CA ILE A 1044 1.12 -54.87 14.65
C ILE A 1044 -0.07 -55.23 15.55
N VAL A 1045 0.22 -55.75 16.74
CA VAL A 1045 -0.77 -56.05 17.80
C VAL A 1045 -0.80 -54.88 18.77
N ASP A 1046 -1.94 -54.17 18.90
CA ASP A 1046 -2.03 -52.90 19.64
C ASP A 1046 -2.51 -52.99 21.08
N ILE A 1047 -3.55 -53.76 21.34
CA ILE A 1047 -4.10 -53.91 22.68
C ILE A 1047 -4.42 -55.39 22.84
N GLU A 1048 -3.90 -55.97 23.91
CA GLU A 1048 -4.22 -57.32 24.32
C GLU A 1048 -5.05 -57.27 25.59
N VAL A 1049 -6.37 -57.41 25.45
CA VAL A 1049 -7.27 -57.70 26.57
C VAL A 1049 -7.69 -59.16 26.44
N ASP A 1050 -7.38 -59.97 27.45
CA ASP A 1050 -7.76 -61.40 27.52
C ASP A 1050 -7.30 -62.26 26.32
N GLY A 1051 -6.12 -61.98 25.74
CA GLY A 1051 -5.50 -62.80 24.68
C GLY A 1051 -6.13 -62.68 23.29
N SER A 1052 -6.84 -61.58 23.04
CA SER A 1052 -7.47 -61.26 21.76
C SER A 1052 -6.72 -60.11 21.09
N ILE A 1053 -6.33 -60.27 19.81
CA ILE A 1053 -5.80 -59.15 19.01
C ILE A 1053 -6.97 -58.19 18.72
N GLU A 1054 -6.97 -57.00 19.32
CA GLU A 1054 -8.02 -55.99 19.04
C GLU A 1054 -7.89 -55.37 17.64
N GLN A 1055 -6.66 -55.23 17.13
CA GLN A 1055 -6.41 -54.70 15.80
C GLN A 1055 -5.20 -55.40 15.16
N GLN A 1056 -5.41 -56.00 13.99
CA GLN A 1056 -4.37 -56.60 13.16
C GLN A 1056 -4.11 -55.69 11.97
N VAL A 1057 -2.95 -55.02 11.93
CA VAL A 1057 -2.56 -54.20 10.79
C VAL A 1057 -1.59 -54.97 9.93
N ILE A 1058 -2.07 -55.43 8.76
CA ILE A 1058 -1.28 -56.17 7.76
C ILE A 1058 -0.83 -55.17 6.70
N HIS A 1059 0.45 -54.82 6.70
CA HIS A 1059 1.06 -54.16 5.54
C HIS A 1059 1.57 -55.21 4.56
N SER A 1060 1.32 -55.03 3.26
CA SER A 1060 1.88 -55.90 2.23
C SER A 1060 2.39 -55.10 1.02
N ALA A 1061 3.71 -54.98 0.89
CA ALA A 1061 4.34 -54.36 -0.27
C ALA A 1061 4.68 -55.43 -1.32
N PRO A 1062 4.22 -55.30 -2.59
CA PRO A 1062 4.60 -56.24 -3.64
C PRO A 1062 6.07 -56.06 -4.03
N ILE A 1063 6.85 -57.14 -3.91
CA ILE A 1063 8.22 -57.21 -4.44
C ILE A 1063 8.10 -57.63 -5.92
N LYS A 1064 8.58 -56.80 -6.86
CA LYS A 1064 8.57 -57.16 -8.29
C LYS A 1064 9.31 -58.48 -8.51
N GLU A 1065 8.71 -59.40 -9.28
CA GLU A 1065 9.39 -60.55 -9.86
C GLU A 1065 10.47 -60.05 -10.84
N THR A 1066 11.67 -59.78 -10.36
CA THR A 1066 12.86 -59.77 -11.22
C THR A 1066 13.52 -61.13 -11.11
N THR A 1067 13.71 -61.76 -12.27
CA THR A 1067 14.24 -63.11 -12.51
C THR A 1067 15.72 -63.29 -12.10
N GLY A 1068 16.22 -62.56 -11.12
CA GLY A 1068 17.57 -62.67 -10.61
C GLY A 1068 17.74 -61.94 -9.28
N ASP A 1069 18.11 -62.71 -8.27
CA ASP A 1069 18.92 -62.30 -7.12
C ASP A 1069 18.50 -61.07 -6.27
N LEU A 1070 17.21 -60.75 -6.15
CA LEU A 1070 16.70 -60.03 -4.95
C LEU A 1070 16.51 -61.00 -3.77
N TYR A 1071 17.49 -61.88 -3.57
CA TYR A 1071 17.69 -62.48 -2.27
C TYR A 1071 18.40 -61.40 -1.45
N SER A 1072 17.65 -60.54 -0.72
CA SER A 1072 18.20 -60.03 0.54
C SER A 1072 18.40 -61.28 1.40
N LYS A 1073 19.54 -61.93 1.22
CA LYS A 1073 20.01 -62.91 2.19
C LYS A 1073 20.22 -62.04 3.42
N TYR A 1074 19.28 -62.07 4.37
CA TYR A 1074 19.72 -62.11 5.75
C TYR A 1074 20.81 -63.17 5.75
N GLU A 1075 22.07 -62.72 5.81
CA GLU A 1075 23.18 -63.65 5.94
C GLU A 1075 22.78 -64.54 7.11
N ARG A 1076 22.81 -65.86 6.92
CA ARG A 1076 22.40 -66.87 7.91
C ARG A 1076 23.18 -66.79 9.25
N ASP A 1077 24.03 -65.76 9.38
CA ASP A 1077 24.94 -65.45 10.46
C ASP A 1077 24.68 -64.05 11.07
N TYR A 1078 23.53 -63.41 10.82
CA TYR A 1078 23.14 -62.20 11.56
C TYR A 1078 22.81 -62.56 13.01
N PRO A 1079 23.40 -61.87 14.01
CA PRO A 1079 23.02 -62.03 15.41
C PRO A 1079 21.57 -61.59 15.62
N ALA A 1080 20.90 -62.14 16.64
CA ALA A 1080 19.59 -61.66 17.05
C ALA A 1080 19.66 -60.16 17.38
N ILE A 1081 18.63 -59.40 16.98
CA ILE A 1081 18.59 -57.95 17.12
C ILE A 1081 17.54 -57.55 18.16
N ASP A 1082 17.86 -56.50 18.93
CA ASP A 1082 16.89 -55.80 19.75
C ASP A 1082 15.94 -55.00 18.85
N GLY A 1083 14.67 -55.37 18.93
CA GLY A 1083 13.66 -54.85 18.03
C GLY A 1083 13.12 -53.48 18.42
N THR A 1084 13.49 -52.93 19.57
CA THR A 1084 13.23 -51.50 19.87
C THR A 1084 14.01 -50.56 18.96
N ALA A 1085 15.13 -51.02 18.40
CA ALA A 1085 15.86 -50.32 17.35
C ALA A 1085 15.15 -50.35 15.98
N GLN A 1086 13.91 -50.82 15.92
CA GLN A 1086 13.06 -50.74 14.74
C GLN A 1086 11.84 -49.85 15.01
N THR A 1087 11.88 -49.04 16.07
CA THR A 1087 10.84 -48.05 16.36
C THR A 1087 11.40 -46.66 16.62
N ILE A 1088 10.54 -45.66 16.46
CA ILE A 1088 10.83 -44.26 16.75
C ILE A 1088 9.59 -43.65 17.39
N SER A 1089 9.75 -42.89 18.46
CA SER A 1089 8.68 -42.02 18.95
C SER A 1089 8.85 -40.62 18.36
N ASN A 1090 7.74 -39.98 17.99
CA ASN A 1090 7.77 -38.57 17.66
C ASN A 1090 7.82 -37.73 18.94
N PRO A 1091 8.91 -37.01 19.23
CA PRO A 1091 9.00 -36.18 20.43
C PRO A 1091 8.03 -34.99 20.39
N ASP A 1092 7.68 -34.52 19.19
CA ASP A 1092 6.84 -33.33 18.99
C ASP A 1092 5.33 -33.67 19.03
N VAL A 1093 4.97 -34.95 18.91
CA VAL A 1093 3.58 -35.42 18.87
C VAL A 1093 3.40 -36.60 19.86
N PRO A 1094 2.80 -36.38 21.04
CA PRO A 1094 2.64 -37.42 22.06
C PRO A 1094 1.87 -38.65 21.53
N ALA A 1095 2.28 -39.86 21.94
CA ALA A 1095 1.68 -41.16 21.56
C ALA A 1095 1.92 -41.61 20.10
N GLU A 1096 2.69 -40.84 19.33
CA GLU A 1096 2.97 -41.16 17.95
C GLU A 1096 4.23 -42.01 17.78
N VAL A 1097 4.08 -43.20 17.18
CA VAL A 1097 5.16 -44.20 17.09
C VAL A 1097 5.29 -44.74 15.67
N PHE A 1098 6.51 -44.78 15.15
CA PHE A 1098 6.89 -45.44 13.90
C PHE A 1098 7.41 -46.83 14.20
N GLY A 1099 6.90 -47.85 13.50
CA GLY A 1099 7.56 -49.14 13.32
C GLY A 1099 8.22 -49.18 11.95
N ILE A 1100 9.51 -49.47 11.90
CA ILE A 1100 10.30 -49.61 10.69
C ILE A 1100 10.50 -51.10 10.39
N PHE A 1101 10.40 -51.44 9.11
CA PHE A 1101 10.62 -52.78 8.56
C PHE A 1101 11.54 -52.64 7.32
N GLU A 1102 12.16 -53.72 6.83
CA GLU A 1102 13.20 -53.63 5.77
C GLU A 1102 12.81 -52.72 4.59
N HIS A 1103 11.56 -52.78 4.12
CA HIS A 1103 11.09 -51.92 3.01
C HIS A 1103 9.78 -51.18 3.32
N GLY A 1104 9.44 -50.96 4.59
CA GLY A 1104 8.18 -50.31 4.98
C GLY A 1104 8.20 -49.64 6.35
N ILE A 1105 7.23 -48.76 6.58
CA ILE A 1105 7.01 -48.08 7.87
C ILE A 1105 5.52 -48.15 8.20
N ALA A 1106 5.21 -48.35 9.47
CA ALA A 1106 3.87 -48.17 10.02
C ALA A 1106 3.89 -47.07 11.08
N LEU A 1107 2.84 -46.25 11.10
CA LEU A 1107 2.68 -45.14 12.04
C LEU A 1107 1.48 -45.38 12.94
N LYS A 1108 1.66 -45.33 14.26
CA LYS A 1108 0.56 -45.12 15.22
C LYS A 1108 0.30 -43.62 15.31
N GLY A 1109 -0.83 -43.16 14.77
CA GLY A 1109 -1.18 -41.74 14.82
C GLY A 1109 -1.68 -41.29 16.21
N GLU A 1110 -1.93 -39.99 16.37
CA GLU A 1110 -2.44 -39.37 17.63
C GLU A 1110 -3.73 -40.02 18.18
N ASN A 1111 -4.55 -40.60 17.29
CA ASN A 1111 -5.78 -41.30 17.67
C ASN A 1111 -5.54 -42.73 18.17
N GLY A 1112 -4.28 -43.18 18.23
CA GLY A 1112 -3.90 -44.54 18.61
C GLY A 1112 -4.00 -45.57 17.49
N ASN A 1113 -4.51 -45.21 16.30
CA ASN A 1113 -4.66 -46.16 15.20
C ASN A 1113 -3.37 -46.29 14.39
N TRP A 1114 -3.03 -47.53 14.01
CA TRP A 1114 -1.92 -47.81 13.11
C TRP A 1114 -2.32 -47.61 11.64
N ASN A 1115 -1.51 -46.85 10.91
CA ASN A 1115 -1.62 -46.59 9.48
C ASN A 1115 -0.32 -47.03 8.78
N THR A 1116 -0.44 -47.60 7.58
CA THR A 1116 0.69 -48.13 6.82
C THR A 1116 0.74 -47.56 5.40
N ASN A 1117 0.28 -46.32 5.20
CA ASN A 1117 0.31 -45.69 3.90
C ASN A 1117 1.77 -45.52 3.42
N HIS A 1118 2.21 -46.46 2.57
CA HIS A 1118 3.58 -46.62 2.06
C HIS A 1118 4.22 -45.38 1.44
N ILE A 1119 3.44 -44.34 1.15
CA ILE A 1119 3.93 -43.15 0.45
C ILE A 1119 4.23 -41.99 1.39
N MET A 1120 3.39 -41.78 2.40
CA MET A 1120 3.71 -40.81 3.46
C MET A 1120 5.00 -41.16 4.19
N PHE A 1121 5.43 -42.42 4.13
CA PHE A 1121 6.61 -42.94 4.81
C PHE A 1121 7.59 -43.65 3.86
N GLY A 1122 7.56 -43.32 2.57
CA GLY A 1122 8.26 -44.06 1.51
C GLY A 1122 9.71 -44.36 1.86
N PHE A 1123 10.00 -45.63 2.18
CA PHE A 1123 11.32 -46.05 2.60
C PHE A 1123 12.31 -45.99 1.42
N PRO A 1124 13.40 -45.20 1.51
CA PRO A 1124 14.42 -45.14 0.46
C PRO A 1124 14.95 -46.55 0.16
N ARG A 1125 15.05 -46.89 -1.14
CA ARG A 1125 15.49 -48.22 -1.60
C ARG A 1125 16.90 -48.16 -2.17
N GLY A 1126 17.83 -48.90 -1.56
CA GLY A 1126 19.17 -49.14 -2.11
C GLY A 1126 19.80 -50.46 -1.66
N ASN A 1127 20.82 -50.90 -2.40
CA ASN A 1127 21.58 -52.11 -2.07
C ASN A 1127 22.52 -51.82 -0.88
N HIS A 1128 22.67 -52.76 0.05
CA HIS A 1128 23.56 -52.64 1.23
C HIS A 1128 23.24 -51.45 2.16
N GLN A 1129 21.98 -51.02 2.19
CA GLN A 1129 21.46 -50.01 3.10
C GLN A 1129 21.37 -50.56 4.53
N LYS A 1130 21.78 -49.76 5.51
CA LYS A 1130 21.58 -50.04 6.93
C LYS A 1130 20.88 -48.87 7.61
N ASN A 1131 20.05 -49.22 8.59
CA ASN A 1131 19.28 -48.28 9.39
C ASN A 1131 20.01 -48.04 10.70
N TYR A 1132 20.19 -46.78 11.04
CA TYR A 1132 20.83 -46.34 12.26
C TYR A 1132 19.87 -45.43 13.02
N HIS A 1133 19.71 -45.70 14.31
CA HIS A 1133 18.80 -44.95 15.16
C HIS A 1133 19.61 -44.07 16.10
N ILE A 1134 19.27 -42.79 16.14
CA ILE A 1134 19.87 -41.79 17.04
C ILE A 1134 18.74 -41.03 17.74
N GLY A 1135 18.23 -41.60 18.83
CA GLY A 1135 17.08 -41.06 19.55
C GLY A 1135 15.79 -41.13 18.72
N ASP A 1136 15.27 -39.96 18.34
CA ASP A 1136 14.05 -39.74 17.55
C ASP A 1136 14.30 -39.70 16.03
N THR A 1137 15.54 -39.89 15.59
CA THR A 1137 15.92 -39.71 14.19
C THR A 1137 16.43 -41.03 13.61
N ILE A 1138 15.94 -41.42 12.42
CA ILE A 1138 16.56 -42.50 11.63
C ILE A 1138 17.57 -41.87 10.67
N ILE A 1139 18.73 -42.51 10.60
CA ILE A 1139 19.71 -42.31 9.55
C ILE A 1139 19.81 -43.58 8.71
N LEU A 1140 19.63 -43.47 7.38
CA LEU A 1140 19.91 -44.57 6.45
C LEU A 1140 21.25 -44.29 5.77
N SER A 1141 22.16 -45.25 5.81
CA SER A 1141 23.47 -45.13 5.16
C SER A 1141 23.77 -46.40 4.35
N HIS A 1142 24.27 -46.23 3.13
CA HIS A 1142 24.70 -47.35 2.29
C HIS A 1142 26.18 -47.64 2.51
N GLU A 1143 26.51 -48.90 2.76
CA GLU A 1143 27.89 -49.33 3.01
C GLU A 1143 28.42 -50.27 1.94
N GLY A 1144 29.70 -50.19 1.66
CA GLY A 1144 30.40 -51.05 0.71
C GLY A 1144 30.17 -50.67 -0.75
N THR A 1145 29.90 -49.39 -1.01
CA THR A 1145 29.69 -48.84 -2.36
C THR A 1145 30.62 -47.65 -2.61
N THR A 1146 31.06 -47.53 -3.87
CA THR A 1146 31.84 -46.40 -4.38
C THR A 1146 30.99 -45.43 -5.20
N ASP A 1147 29.70 -45.74 -5.37
CA ASP A 1147 28.76 -44.87 -6.10
C ASP A 1147 28.45 -43.63 -5.26
N GLU A 1148 28.61 -42.45 -5.86
CA GLU A 1148 28.37 -41.18 -5.16
C GLU A 1148 26.92 -41.03 -4.74
N ASP A 1149 26.01 -41.55 -5.55
CA ASP A 1149 24.60 -41.44 -5.27
C ASP A 1149 24.21 -42.32 -4.07
N GLU A 1150 24.82 -43.50 -3.95
CA GLU A 1150 24.58 -44.39 -2.82
C GLU A 1150 25.34 -43.96 -1.56
N GLN A 1151 26.46 -43.24 -1.68
CA GLN A 1151 27.27 -42.75 -0.55
C GLN A 1151 26.63 -41.65 0.29
N GLN A 1152 25.51 -41.08 -0.16
CA GLN A 1152 24.72 -40.15 0.64
C GLN A 1152 23.97 -40.88 1.76
N TYR A 1153 23.48 -40.12 2.73
CA TYR A 1153 22.65 -40.67 3.81
C TYR A 1153 21.28 -40.00 3.82
N TRP A 1154 20.33 -40.70 4.40
CA TRP A 1154 18.96 -40.23 4.54
C TRP A 1154 18.67 -39.91 5.99
N GLN A 1155 17.93 -38.85 6.23
CA GLN A 1155 17.39 -38.52 7.53
C GLN A 1155 15.87 -38.47 7.43
N LEU A 1156 15.18 -39.16 8.34
CA LEU A 1156 13.73 -39.02 8.45
C LEU A 1156 13.41 -37.74 9.25
N GLN A 1157 12.74 -36.78 8.60
CA GLN A 1157 12.07 -35.69 9.28
C GLN A 1157 10.73 -36.21 9.82
N LEU A 1158 10.53 -36.02 11.13
CA LEU A 1158 9.26 -36.24 11.78
C LEU A 1158 8.35 -35.02 11.61
N ARG A 1159 7.04 -35.26 11.51
CA ARG A 1159 6.08 -34.16 11.40
C ARG A 1159 5.98 -33.37 12.70
N LYS A 1160 5.61 -32.10 12.57
CA LYS A 1160 5.21 -31.26 13.71
C LYS A 1160 3.71 -31.42 14.01
N PRO A 1161 3.26 -31.06 15.22
CA PRO A 1161 1.84 -30.98 15.51
C PRO A 1161 1.17 -29.99 14.55
N PRO A 1162 -0.04 -30.30 14.05
CA PRO A 1162 -0.76 -29.38 13.16
C PRO A 1162 -0.91 -28.03 13.86
N VAL A 1163 -0.42 -26.97 13.21
CA VAL A 1163 -0.68 -25.59 13.63
C VAL A 1163 -2.18 -25.39 13.44
N ASN A 1164 -2.94 -25.38 14.52
CA ASN A 1164 -4.35 -25.06 14.46
C ASN A 1164 -4.43 -23.67 13.81
N PRO A 1165 -5.16 -23.48 12.68
CA PRO A 1165 -5.32 -22.15 12.11
C PRO A 1165 -5.85 -21.28 13.24
N GLU A 1166 -5.16 -20.17 13.48
CA GLU A 1166 -5.61 -19.17 14.44
C GLU A 1166 -7.08 -18.90 14.10
N PRO A 1167 -8.01 -19.06 15.06
CA PRO A 1167 -9.41 -18.80 14.77
C PRO A 1167 -9.48 -17.38 14.23
N GLU A 1168 -10.15 -17.21 13.08
CA GLU A 1168 -10.43 -15.87 12.56
C GLU A 1168 -10.92 -15.00 13.74
N PRO A 1169 -10.36 -13.79 13.91
CA PRO A 1169 -10.73 -12.97 15.05
C PRO A 1169 -12.25 -12.80 15.04
N GLU A 1170 -12.91 -13.29 16.10
CA GLU A 1170 -14.35 -13.15 16.25
C GLU A 1170 -14.73 -11.68 16.04
N PRO A 1171 -15.81 -11.38 15.29
CA PRO A 1171 -16.29 -10.02 15.18
C PRO A 1171 -16.53 -9.49 16.59
N ASN A 1172 -15.83 -8.39 16.90
CA ASN A 1172 -15.78 -7.79 18.22
C ASN A 1172 -17.19 -7.70 18.82
N PRO A 1173 -17.46 -8.29 20.00
CA PRO A 1173 -18.79 -8.23 20.60
C PRO A 1173 -19.16 -6.77 20.84
N GLU A 1174 -20.39 -6.43 20.47
CA GLU A 1174 -21.01 -5.12 20.68
C GLU A 1174 -20.80 -4.69 22.15
N PRO A 1175 -20.32 -3.45 22.42
CA PRO A 1175 -20.02 -3.03 23.78
C PRO A 1175 -21.29 -3.07 24.65
N GLU A 1176 -21.21 -3.72 25.81
CA GLU A 1176 -22.31 -3.77 26.77
C GLU A 1176 -22.76 -2.34 27.14
N PRO A 1177 -24.09 -2.10 27.24
CA PRO A 1177 -24.59 -0.78 27.62
C PRO A 1177 -24.13 -0.42 29.04
N GLU A 1178 -23.53 0.76 29.18
CA GLU A 1178 -23.08 1.29 30.48
C GLU A 1178 -24.24 1.32 31.50
N PRO A 1179 -24.00 0.96 32.77
CA PRO A 1179 -25.02 0.99 33.80
C PRO A 1179 -25.40 2.44 34.15
N GLU A 1180 -26.71 2.71 34.22
CA GLU A 1180 -27.24 4.02 34.61
C GLU A 1180 -26.66 4.52 35.94
N PRO A 1181 -26.32 5.82 36.06
CA PRO A 1181 -25.73 6.37 37.27
C PRO A 1181 -26.76 6.37 38.41
N THR A 1182 -26.37 5.80 39.54
CA THR A 1182 -27.15 5.81 40.78
C THR A 1182 -27.21 7.23 41.34
N PRO A 1183 -28.40 7.76 41.70
CA PRO A 1183 -28.50 9.11 42.22
C PRO A 1183 -28.26 9.12 43.74
N GLU A 1184 -27.24 9.85 44.21
CA GLU A 1184 -27.13 10.20 45.65
C GLU A 1184 -26.79 11.68 45.88
N SER A 1185 -27.72 12.31 46.61
CA SER A 1185 -27.69 13.46 47.54
C SER A 1185 -26.73 14.63 47.32
#